data_AF-A0A8T7CSQ1-F1
#
_entry.id   AF-A0A8T7CSQ1-F1
#
_cell.length_a   1.000
_cell.length_b   1.000
_cell.length_c   1.000
_cell.angle_alpha   90.00
_cell.angle_beta   90.00
_cell.angle_gamma   90.00
#
_symmetry.space_group_name_H-M   'P 1'
#
loop_
_entity.id
_entity.type
_entity.pdbx_description
1 polymer ?
#
loop_
_entity_poly.entity_id
_entity_poly.type
_entity_poly.pdbx_seq_one_letter_code
_entity_poly.pdbx_strand_id
1 'polypeptide(L)'
;MSSSPADKKNTAKPSAFMRRITDARERQIDKIVAAAAEHAKDKYPIDMATFIRAYYSDVSGEDLRDRKPIDLAGMALSHLAFAANRIPGISLVRAFNPSADVDGWESRGTVLQLVNDDMPFIVDSAALVLHREKMTIHVTIHPVLKVRRDAKGNFTSLETTDGDGVMSESFVQIEMDRETDEDVLSDLTDVIKNAMQDVRSATSDWRAMHNKLIEIRKETQEQKLPLPRSVIAESVAMMQWMVDDNFTFLGYREYELVRTGDDSHLRSLPASGLGILRSEKPTDERQSHPAVLRAIQRMANSEDLLIITKANSLATVHRPTYLDYVGIKTYDHTGQVSGEKRFLGLFTSGAYSRSPRDIPILRHKLEQVLENSHLRPNSHAGKALMHILENFPRDELFQSSTDDLTRISRGILSLQERQRVKLFVRRDAFQRFISCLVFIPRDKYNTHVRERVQDLLQDGFGGTSIESTVFLSESNLARVHVIVRTPPESKPKAEVRTMERRISDVVRTWDDRFRDVMITRFGEERGLKLYRRKVDSFPISYREDISPRAASYDLESITALDDDEKALQLSLYRPKNSPDNSLELKLFRPKVAIPLSDALPMLENMGLRVIHEKPHLIDAGNRDIWMQDFVMEFSDAMTLDPKKVTAIFQDTFSQVWRGQAENDSFNRLVLLERLTCRQTTLIRAICKFLLQTGIPFSQGYVEETLCRHSAIAAQLVKAFEGRFDPNCEARTRQRRTLNAAQALDHLLDNVDTLDADRILRSFLTVIRATLRTNYFQTDANNEPKGYISFKFDSTKIPELPKPRPRFEIFVYAPWVEGVHLRGGKVARGGLRWSDRREDFRTEVLGLMKAQTVKNTLIVPTGAKGGFVLKPAPTGTPEEISKRVISSYQDFLRGLLDVTDNFIDGKAVTPPKIIRYDDDDPYMVVAADKGTATFSDIANALAKSYNFWLGDAFASGGSVGYDHKGMGITAKGAWEAVKRHFREMGLDTQSQPFSVAGIGDMGGDVFGNGMLLSPFIRLQAAFNHMHIFLDPDPDPGKSYSERQRLFE
;
A
#
# COMPACT_ATOMS: atom_id res chain seq x y z
N MET A 1 -48.24 -36.57 58.91
CA MET A 1 -48.72 -35.19 59.17
C MET A 1 -47.79 -34.27 58.42
N SER A 2 -48.14 -33.40 57.48
CA SER A 2 -49.42 -32.83 57.00
C SER A 2 -49.24 -32.32 55.54
N SER A 3 -50.17 -32.74 54.68
CA SER A 3 -50.64 -32.23 53.36
C SER A 3 -49.91 -31.12 52.56
N SER A 4 -49.58 -31.42 51.29
CA SER A 4 -50.17 -30.76 50.10
C SER A 4 -49.93 -31.60 48.81
N PRO A 5 -50.89 -31.76 47.88
CA PRO A 5 -50.76 -32.64 46.71
C PRO A 5 -50.68 -31.88 45.37
N ALA A 6 -49.73 -32.25 44.48
CA ALA A 6 -49.89 -32.25 43.02
C ALA A 6 -48.57 -32.57 42.31
N ASP A 7 -48.52 -33.67 41.57
CA ASP A 7 -47.70 -33.76 40.35
C ASP A 7 -48.42 -34.65 39.33
N LYS A 8 -49.32 -34.03 38.56
CA LYS A 8 -49.91 -34.60 37.35
C LYS A 8 -48.97 -34.27 36.19
N LYS A 9 -48.45 -35.33 35.55
CA LYS A 9 -47.72 -35.31 34.28
C LYS A 9 -48.40 -34.41 33.24
N ASN A 10 -47.72 -33.33 32.85
CA ASN A 10 -48.11 -32.43 31.78
C ASN A 10 -47.48 -32.91 30.47
N THR A 11 -48.18 -33.73 29.69
CA THR A 11 -47.82 -34.02 28.29
C THR A 11 -48.30 -32.87 27.42
N ALA A 12 -47.42 -31.90 27.15
CA ALA A 12 -47.72 -30.79 26.25
C ALA A 12 -47.92 -31.33 24.81
N LYS A 13 -49.05 -30.99 24.17
CA LYS A 13 -49.26 -31.24 22.73
C LYS A 13 -48.32 -30.34 21.92
N PRO A 14 -47.62 -30.85 20.89
CA PRO A 14 -46.72 -30.04 20.06
C PRO A 14 -47.48 -28.93 19.31
N SER A 15 -46.83 -27.78 19.14
CA SER A 15 -47.41 -26.60 18.49
C SER A 15 -47.70 -26.85 17.00
N ALA A 16 -48.63 -26.09 16.41
CA ALA A 16 -49.00 -26.21 14.99
C ALA A 16 -47.81 -25.99 14.01
N PHE A 17 -46.77 -25.27 14.45
CA PHE A 17 -45.53 -25.07 13.70
C PHE A 17 -44.64 -26.32 13.68
N MET A 18 -44.47 -26.99 14.83
CA MET A 18 -43.76 -28.28 14.90
C MET A 18 -44.45 -29.33 14.01
N ARG A 19 -45.79 -29.38 14.00
CA ARG A 19 -46.56 -30.31 13.17
C ARG A 19 -46.28 -30.14 11.67
N ARG A 20 -46.22 -28.89 11.17
CA ARG A 20 -45.91 -28.61 9.76
C ARG A 20 -44.49 -29.02 9.35
N ILE A 21 -43.51 -28.89 10.25
CA ILE A 21 -42.13 -29.32 10.00
C ILE A 21 -42.04 -30.85 9.94
N THR A 22 -42.69 -31.55 10.87
CA THR A 22 -42.76 -33.02 10.88
C THR A 22 -43.46 -33.56 9.63
N ASP A 23 -44.57 -32.95 9.20
CA ASP A 23 -45.31 -33.37 8.01
C ASP A 23 -44.50 -33.18 6.71
N ALA A 24 -43.67 -32.14 6.61
CA ALA A 24 -42.82 -31.90 5.45
C ALA A 24 -41.67 -32.91 5.34
N ARG A 25 -41.09 -33.30 6.48
CA ARG A 25 -40.05 -34.32 6.57
C ARG A 25 -40.57 -35.70 6.16
N GLU A 26 -41.72 -36.12 6.72
CA GLU A 26 -42.33 -37.41 6.37
C GLU A 26 -42.68 -37.51 4.89
N ARG A 27 -43.23 -36.43 4.29
CA ARG A 27 -43.49 -36.38 2.84
C ARG A 27 -42.22 -36.52 1.99
N GLN A 28 -41.09 -36.02 2.46
CA GLN A 28 -39.82 -36.18 1.76
C GLN A 28 -39.32 -37.62 1.87
N ILE A 29 -39.43 -38.23 3.05
CA ILE A 29 -39.13 -39.66 3.25
C ILE A 29 -40.02 -40.53 2.36
N ASP A 30 -41.31 -40.23 2.23
CA ASP A 30 -42.23 -40.94 1.33
C ASP A 30 -41.76 -40.91 -0.14
N LYS A 31 -41.23 -39.76 -0.59
CA LYS A 31 -40.65 -39.63 -1.94
C LYS A 31 -39.37 -40.46 -2.10
N ILE A 32 -38.53 -40.53 -1.06
CA ILE A 32 -37.32 -41.37 -1.06
C ILE A 32 -37.71 -42.85 -1.13
N VAL A 33 -38.72 -43.27 -0.35
CA VAL A 33 -39.27 -44.64 -0.39
C VAL A 33 -39.78 -44.98 -1.79
N ALA A 34 -40.54 -44.07 -2.43
CA ALA A 34 -41.04 -44.28 -3.79
C ALA A 34 -39.91 -44.43 -4.81
N ALA A 35 -38.87 -43.57 -4.75
CA ALA A 35 -37.71 -43.66 -5.62
C ALA A 35 -36.89 -44.94 -5.40
N ALA A 36 -36.75 -45.39 -4.14
CA ALA A 36 -36.07 -46.64 -3.79
C ALA A 36 -36.83 -47.87 -4.31
N ALA A 37 -38.17 -47.87 -4.22
CA ALA A 37 -39.00 -48.98 -4.70
C ALA A 37 -38.90 -49.21 -6.22
N GLU A 38 -38.63 -48.15 -6.99
CA GLU A 38 -38.40 -48.23 -8.44
C GLU A 38 -37.06 -48.91 -8.78
N HIS A 39 -36.03 -48.73 -7.93
CA HIS A 39 -34.66 -49.21 -8.16
C HIS A 39 -34.34 -50.55 -7.47
N ALA A 40 -35.14 -50.96 -6.48
CA ALA A 40 -34.87 -52.13 -5.63
C ALA A 40 -35.79 -53.34 -5.88
N LYS A 41 -36.70 -53.29 -6.87
CA LYS A 41 -37.63 -54.38 -7.18
C LYS A 41 -36.88 -55.71 -7.35
N ASP A 42 -37.20 -56.68 -6.48
CA ASP A 42 -36.68 -58.05 -6.45
C ASP A 42 -35.18 -58.25 -6.12
N LYS A 43 -34.45 -57.20 -5.70
CA LYS A 43 -32.99 -57.28 -5.46
C LYS A 43 -32.59 -57.62 -4.02
N TYR A 44 -33.41 -57.29 -3.03
CA TYR A 44 -33.14 -57.51 -1.60
C TYR A 44 -34.37 -58.12 -0.90
N PRO A 45 -34.21 -59.13 -0.02
CA PRO A 45 -35.32 -59.83 0.63
C PRO A 45 -35.89 -59.06 1.84
N ILE A 46 -36.01 -57.73 1.75
CA ILE A 46 -36.46 -56.88 2.87
C ILE A 46 -37.46 -55.82 2.42
N ASP A 47 -38.30 -55.36 3.35
CA ASP A 47 -39.20 -54.22 3.09
C ASP A 47 -38.41 -52.91 3.00
N MET A 48 -38.30 -52.38 1.78
CA MET A 48 -37.61 -51.13 1.46
C MET A 48 -38.20 -49.93 2.20
N ALA A 49 -39.52 -49.89 2.41
CA ALA A 49 -40.14 -48.77 3.11
C ALA A 49 -39.70 -48.73 4.58
N THR A 50 -39.66 -49.89 5.24
CA THR A 50 -39.16 -50.02 6.61
C THR A 50 -37.68 -49.66 6.70
N PHE A 51 -36.83 -50.13 5.78
CA PHE A 51 -35.40 -49.79 5.78
C PHE A 51 -35.14 -48.29 5.60
N ILE A 52 -35.72 -47.65 4.58
CA ILE A 52 -35.49 -46.22 4.30
C ILE A 52 -35.97 -45.34 5.46
N ARG A 53 -37.12 -45.67 6.07
CA ARG A 53 -37.62 -44.94 7.25
C ARG A 53 -36.70 -45.11 8.45
N ALA A 54 -36.18 -46.31 8.70
CA ALA A 54 -35.21 -46.55 9.75
C ALA A 54 -33.88 -45.82 9.46
N TYR A 55 -33.43 -45.83 8.21
CA TYR A 55 -32.16 -45.25 7.78
C TYR A 55 -32.10 -43.73 7.97
N TYR A 56 -33.18 -43.03 7.62
CA TYR A 56 -33.30 -41.57 7.74
C TYR A 56 -34.01 -41.11 9.03
N SER A 57 -34.26 -42.01 9.98
CA SER A 57 -35.09 -41.78 11.17
C SER A 57 -34.65 -40.63 12.07
N ASP A 58 -33.34 -40.35 12.13
CA ASP A 58 -32.76 -39.26 12.93
C ASP A 58 -32.18 -38.12 12.09
N VAL A 59 -32.37 -38.15 10.76
CA VAL A 59 -31.86 -37.11 9.85
C VAL A 59 -32.80 -35.91 9.82
N SER A 60 -32.23 -34.71 9.85
CA SER A 60 -32.99 -33.46 9.88
C SER A 60 -33.79 -33.25 8.59
N GLY A 61 -34.93 -32.57 8.69
CA GLY A 61 -35.74 -32.26 7.50
C GLY A 61 -35.07 -31.25 6.54
N GLU A 62 -34.04 -30.53 6.97
CA GLU A 62 -33.27 -29.61 6.12
C GLU A 62 -32.31 -30.40 5.23
N ASP A 63 -31.53 -31.32 5.81
CA ASP A 63 -30.58 -32.17 5.07
C ASP A 63 -31.25 -33.02 3.98
N LEU A 64 -32.50 -33.44 4.21
CA LEU A 64 -33.29 -34.22 3.25
C LEU A 64 -33.92 -33.38 2.13
N ARG A 65 -34.17 -32.08 2.36
CA ARG A 65 -34.89 -31.21 1.40
C ARG A 65 -33.99 -30.68 0.29
N ASP A 66 -32.72 -30.45 0.60
CA ASP A 66 -31.76 -29.86 -0.34
C ASP A 66 -31.21 -30.87 -1.36
N ARG A 67 -31.73 -32.10 -1.35
CA ARG A 67 -31.26 -33.23 -2.17
C ARG A 67 -32.41 -33.87 -2.95
N LYS A 68 -32.09 -34.39 -4.14
CA LYS A 68 -33.08 -35.10 -4.94
C LYS A 68 -33.43 -36.42 -4.24
N PRO A 69 -34.71 -36.81 -4.15
CA PRO A 69 -35.11 -38.08 -3.55
C PRO A 69 -34.43 -39.31 -4.16
N ILE A 70 -34.10 -39.26 -5.47
CA ILE A 70 -33.38 -40.33 -6.16
C ILE A 70 -31.95 -40.52 -5.63
N ASP A 71 -31.22 -39.43 -5.38
CA ASP A 71 -29.85 -39.50 -4.86
C ASP A 71 -29.85 -40.02 -3.43
N LEU A 72 -30.82 -39.60 -2.59
CA LEU A 72 -31.01 -40.13 -1.24
C LEU A 72 -31.43 -41.60 -1.22
N ALA A 73 -32.23 -42.05 -2.19
CA ALA A 73 -32.57 -43.45 -2.35
C ALA A 73 -31.35 -44.28 -2.76
N GLY A 74 -30.62 -43.84 -3.80
CA GLY A 74 -29.39 -44.48 -4.27
C GLY A 74 -28.31 -44.55 -3.19
N MET A 75 -28.20 -43.49 -2.38
CA MET A 75 -27.32 -43.42 -1.21
C MET A 75 -27.59 -44.56 -0.21
N ALA A 76 -28.84 -44.70 0.25
CA ALA A 76 -29.23 -45.71 1.23
C ALA A 76 -29.16 -47.13 0.64
N LEU A 77 -29.55 -47.32 -0.63
CA LEU A 77 -29.47 -48.60 -1.33
C LEU A 77 -28.01 -49.03 -1.56
N SER A 78 -27.13 -48.09 -1.90
CA SER A 78 -25.69 -48.33 -2.03
C SER A 78 -25.09 -48.77 -0.70
N HIS A 79 -25.49 -48.16 0.42
CA HIS A 79 -25.04 -48.56 1.74
C HIS A 79 -25.56 -49.96 2.13
N LEU A 80 -26.83 -50.26 1.84
CA LEU A 80 -27.41 -51.59 2.05
C LEU A 80 -26.69 -52.66 1.21
N ALA A 81 -26.39 -52.37 -0.06
CA ALA A 81 -25.65 -53.26 -0.93
C ALA A 81 -24.24 -53.54 -0.38
N PHE A 82 -23.56 -52.52 0.12
CA PHE A 82 -22.25 -52.66 0.77
C PHE A 82 -22.33 -53.51 2.04
N ALA A 83 -23.42 -53.40 2.80
CA ALA A 83 -23.67 -54.17 4.01
C ALA A 83 -24.18 -55.59 3.76
N ALA A 84 -24.42 -56.00 2.51
CA ALA A 84 -25.13 -57.25 2.18
C ALA A 84 -24.39 -58.49 2.71
N ASN A 85 -23.06 -58.52 2.67
CA ASN A 85 -22.24 -59.56 3.29
C ASN A 85 -21.24 -58.93 4.28
N ARG A 86 -21.42 -59.24 5.57
CA ARG A 86 -20.52 -58.82 6.64
C ARG A 86 -20.44 -59.90 7.72
N ILE A 87 -19.23 -60.25 8.13
CA ILE A 87 -19.00 -61.13 9.28
C ILE A 87 -19.08 -60.29 10.57
N PRO A 88 -19.89 -60.67 11.57
CA PRO A 88 -19.92 -59.99 12.86
C PRO A 88 -18.52 -59.86 13.47
N GLY A 89 -18.22 -58.71 14.08
CA GLY A 89 -16.86 -58.41 14.56
C GLY A 89 -15.94 -57.71 13.57
N ILE A 90 -16.25 -57.71 12.26
CA ILE A 90 -15.46 -57.04 11.23
C ILE A 90 -16.18 -55.77 10.74
N SER A 91 -15.45 -54.65 10.70
CA SER A 91 -15.96 -53.38 10.17
C SER A 91 -15.76 -53.30 8.65
N LEU A 92 -16.79 -52.86 7.93
CA LEU A 92 -16.69 -52.54 6.49
C LEU A 92 -16.54 -51.04 6.33
N VAL A 93 -15.54 -50.59 5.56
CA VAL A 93 -15.29 -49.16 5.31
C VAL A 93 -14.95 -48.96 3.84
N ARG A 94 -15.56 -47.96 3.20
CA ARG A 94 -15.16 -47.47 1.88
C ARG A 94 -15.38 -45.98 1.75
N ALA A 95 -14.47 -45.28 1.06
CA ALA A 95 -14.63 -43.89 0.63
C ALA A 95 -14.61 -43.84 -0.92
N PHE A 96 -15.57 -43.16 -1.54
CA PHE A 96 -15.68 -43.09 -3.01
C PHE A 96 -16.54 -41.90 -3.47
N ASN A 97 -16.47 -41.59 -4.77
CA ASN A 97 -17.24 -40.52 -5.39
C ASN A 97 -18.36 -41.11 -6.28
N PRO A 98 -19.62 -41.16 -5.81
CA PRO A 98 -20.72 -41.74 -6.58
C PRO A 98 -21.07 -40.88 -7.81
N SER A 99 -21.35 -41.53 -8.93
CA SER A 99 -21.76 -40.88 -10.19
C SER A 99 -23.05 -41.48 -10.76
N ALA A 100 -23.87 -40.65 -11.42
CA ALA A 100 -25.14 -41.10 -11.98
C ALA A 100 -24.97 -42.24 -13.00
N ASP A 101 -23.91 -42.21 -13.82
CA ASP A 101 -23.67 -43.19 -14.88
C ASP A 101 -23.19 -44.55 -14.37
N VAL A 102 -22.42 -44.58 -13.27
CA VAL A 102 -21.82 -45.83 -12.73
C VAL A 102 -22.65 -46.38 -11.57
N ASP A 103 -23.08 -45.52 -10.66
CA ASP A 103 -23.71 -45.91 -9.39
C ASP A 103 -25.24 -45.75 -9.40
N GLY A 104 -25.80 -45.04 -10.40
CA GLY A 104 -27.23 -44.73 -10.49
C GLY A 104 -27.67 -43.57 -9.57
N TRP A 105 -26.72 -42.90 -8.92
CA TRP A 105 -26.93 -41.70 -8.11
C TRP A 105 -25.65 -40.88 -8.02
N GLU A 106 -25.77 -39.60 -7.73
CA GLU A 106 -24.61 -38.70 -7.61
C GLU A 106 -24.53 -38.04 -6.24
N SER A 107 -23.32 -37.67 -5.84
CA SER A 107 -23.08 -36.76 -4.74
C SER A 107 -22.13 -35.64 -5.16
N ARG A 108 -22.29 -34.47 -4.52
CA ARG A 108 -21.40 -33.33 -4.72
C ARG A 108 -20.03 -33.58 -4.10
N GLY A 109 -20.00 -34.28 -2.97
CA GLY A 109 -18.80 -34.59 -2.21
C GLY A 109 -18.41 -36.07 -2.27
N THR A 110 -17.30 -36.40 -1.60
CA THR A 110 -16.89 -37.78 -1.38
C THR A 110 -17.77 -38.42 -0.31
N VAL A 111 -18.13 -39.69 -0.51
CA VAL A 111 -18.97 -40.46 0.41
C VAL A 111 -18.14 -41.51 1.10
N LEU A 112 -18.14 -41.49 2.43
CA LEU A 112 -17.66 -42.55 3.29
C LEU A 112 -18.84 -43.37 3.81
N GLN A 113 -18.77 -44.68 3.63
CA GLN A 113 -19.73 -45.64 4.20
C GLN A 113 -19.01 -46.61 5.13
N LEU A 114 -19.58 -46.79 6.32
CA LEU A 114 -19.07 -47.61 7.39
C LEU A 114 -20.20 -48.47 7.96
N VAL A 115 -19.98 -49.79 8.06
CA VAL A 115 -20.89 -50.73 8.71
C VAL A 115 -20.14 -51.44 9.81
N ASN A 116 -20.66 -51.38 11.04
CA ASN A 116 -20.01 -51.96 12.21
C ASN A 116 -21.03 -52.61 13.16
N ASP A 117 -20.58 -53.47 14.06
CA ASP A 117 -21.43 -53.84 15.21
C ASP A 117 -21.70 -52.57 16.02
N ASP A 118 -22.90 -52.42 16.57
CA ASP A 118 -23.23 -51.25 17.38
C ASP A 118 -22.40 -51.26 18.68
N MET A 119 -21.64 -50.18 18.88
CA MET A 119 -20.81 -49.95 20.06
C MET A 119 -20.57 -48.44 20.25
N PRO A 120 -20.22 -48.00 21.47
CA PRO A 120 -19.93 -46.59 21.73
C PRO A 120 -18.79 -46.04 20.85
N PHE A 121 -18.84 -44.72 20.57
CA PHE A 121 -17.80 -43.91 19.92
C PHE A 121 -17.56 -44.12 18.42
N ILE A 122 -18.36 -44.90 17.69
CA ILE A 122 -18.18 -45.13 16.25
C ILE A 122 -18.19 -43.80 15.47
N VAL A 123 -19.27 -43.03 15.59
CA VAL A 123 -19.49 -41.80 14.81
C VAL A 123 -18.44 -40.74 15.17
N ASP A 124 -18.23 -40.51 16.46
CA ASP A 124 -17.27 -39.50 16.91
C ASP A 124 -15.83 -39.82 16.47
N SER A 125 -15.47 -41.11 16.47
CA SER A 125 -14.12 -41.55 16.05
C SER A 125 -13.92 -41.45 14.54
N ALA A 126 -14.96 -41.71 13.74
CA ALA A 126 -14.91 -41.48 12.30
C ALA A 126 -14.78 -39.98 11.99
N ALA A 127 -15.61 -39.13 12.63
CA ALA A 127 -15.53 -37.68 12.47
C ALA A 127 -14.17 -37.12 12.89
N LEU A 128 -13.56 -37.68 13.94
CA LEU A 128 -12.21 -37.35 14.41
C LEU A 128 -11.14 -37.59 13.35
N VAL A 129 -11.20 -38.71 12.63
CA VAL A 129 -10.24 -39.01 11.56
C VAL A 129 -10.40 -37.99 10.43
N LEU A 130 -11.65 -37.72 10.00
CA LEU A 130 -11.93 -36.75 8.93
C LEU A 130 -11.43 -35.35 9.26
N HIS A 131 -11.63 -34.89 10.49
CA HIS A 131 -11.12 -33.58 10.93
C HIS A 131 -9.57 -33.51 10.92
N ARG A 132 -8.86 -34.63 11.16
CA ARG A 132 -7.38 -34.66 11.10
C ARG A 132 -6.87 -34.56 9.67
N GLU A 133 -7.54 -35.23 8.75
CA GLU A 133 -7.26 -35.14 7.31
C GLU A 133 -7.79 -33.83 6.69
N LYS A 134 -8.28 -32.90 7.52
CA LYS A 134 -8.81 -31.58 7.11
C LYS A 134 -10.00 -31.68 6.14
N MET A 135 -10.76 -32.77 6.22
CA MET A 135 -11.97 -32.98 5.44
C MET A 135 -13.18 -32.42 6.19
N THR A 136 -13.88 -31.47 5.59
CA THR A 136 -15.11 -30.90 6.16
C THR A 136 -16.25 -31.89 6.00
N ILE A 137 -16.98 -32.15 7.09
CA ILE A 137 -18.18 -33.00 7.05
C ILE A 137 -19.38 -32.13 6.65
N HIS A 138 -20.07 -32.53 5.59
CA HIS A 138 -21.29 -31.86 5.12
C HIS A 138 -22.55 -32.49 5.70
N VAL A 139 -22.62 -33.82 5.72
CA VAL A 139 -23.79 -34.58 6.21
C VAL A 139 -23.30 -35.86 6.89
N THR A 140 -23.94 -36.24 8.00
CA THR A 140 -23.73 -37.52 8.68
C THR A 140 -25.09 -38.21 8.87
N ILE A 141 -25.20 -39.45 8.40
CA ILE A 141 -26.36 -40.32 8.56
C ILE A 141 -25.89 -41.55 9.31
N HIS A 142 -26.43 -41.84 10.50
CA HIS A 142 -25.87 -42.89 11.36
C HIS A 142 -26.92 -43.79 12.06
N PRO A 143 -27.89 -44.38 11.34
CA PRO A 143 -28.89 -45.26 11.93
C PRO A 143 -28.28 -46.51 12.57
N VAL A 144 -28.86 -46.95 13.68
CA VAL A 144 -28.62 -48.27 14.26
C VAL A 144 -29.75 -49.20 13.83
N LEU A 145 -29.41 -50.24 13.07
CA LEU A 145 -30.35 -51.16 12.49
C LEU A 145 -30.26 -52.53 13.19
N LYS A 146 -31.41 -53.11 13.51
CA LYS A 146 -31.49 -54.48 14.07
C LYS A 146 -31.60 -55.47 12.92
N VAL A 147 -30.61 -56.34 12.76
CA VAL A 147 -30.48 -57.20 11.58
C VAL A 147 -30.29 -58.66 11.98
N ARG A 148 -30.68 -59.59 11.10
CA ARG A 148 -30.27 -61.00 11.16
C ARG A 148 -29.33 -61.29 10.00
N ARG A 149 -28.34 -62.15 10.28
CA ARG A 149 -27.40 -62.65 9.29
C ARG A 149 -27.30 -64.17 9.35
N ASP A 150 -27.01 -64.80 8.21
CA ASP A 150 -26.66 -66.21 8.17
C ASP A 150 -25.21 -66.48 8.64
N ALA A 151 -24.82 -67.74 8.75
CA ALA A 151 -23.46 -68.13 9.17
C ALA A 151 -22.34 -67.67 8.21
N LYS A 152 -22.68 -67.24 6.99
CA LYS A 152 -21.74 -66.70 5.99
C LYS A 152 -21.72 -65.16 5.99
N GLY A 153 -22.44 -64.51 6.90
CA GLY A 153 -22.52 -63.06 7.03
C GLY A 153 -23.53 -62.38 6.09
N ASN A 154 -24.37 -63.12 5.36
CA ASN A 154 -25.35 -62.52 4.46
C ASN A 154 -26.52 -61.94 5.25
N PHE A 155 -26.95 -60.73 4.89
CA PHE A 155 -28.12 -60.05 5.44
C PHE A 155 -29.40 -60.82 5.08
N THR A 156 -30.18 -61.26 6.08
CA THR A 156 -31.40 -62.06 5.87
C THR A 156 -32.69 -61.29 6.17
N SER A 157 -32.75 -60.53 7.26
CA SER A 157 -33.92 -59.71 7.62
C SER A 157 -33.56 -58.48 8.45
N LEU A 158 -34.41 -57.45 8.34
CA LEU A 158 -34.42 -56.27 9.20
C LEU A 158 -35.52 -56.44 10.25
N GLU A 159 -35.18 -56.28 11.51
CA GLU A 159 -36.07 -56.49 12.66
C GLU A 159 -36.39 -55.14 13.33
N THR A 160 -37.53 -55.07 14.02
CA THR A 160 -37.94 -53.87 14.78
C THR A 160 -37.75 -54.02 16.29
N THR A 161 -37.49 -55.25 16.76
CA THR A 161 -37.35 -55.59 18.18
C THR A 161 -36.13 -56.48 18.42
N ASP A 162 -35.64 -56.52 19.65
CA ASP A 162 -34.56 -57.43 20.03
C ASP A 162 -35.08 -58.86 20.14
N GLY A 163 -34.24 -59.84 19.80
CA GLY A 163 -34.58 -61.26 19.87
C GLY A 163 -33.36 -62.15 19.66
N ASP A 164 -33.53 -63.45 19.87
CA ASP A 164 -32.42 -64.41 19.70
C ASP A 164 -31.94 -64.43 18.24
N GLY A 165 -30.64 -64.29 18.02
CA GLY A 165 -30.02 -64.16 16.68
C GLY A 165 -30.17 -62.79 15.99
N VAL A 166 -30.72 -61.77 16.65
CA VAL A 166 -30.77 -60.37 16.15
C VAL A 166 -29.57 -59.60 16.68
N MET A 167 -28.89 -58.86 15.81
CA MET A 167 -27.75 -57.99 16.18
C MET A 167 -28.03 -56.54 15.81
N SER A 168 -27.53 -55.60 16.60
CA SER A 168 -27.56 -54.17 16.27
C SER A 168 -26.31 -53.81 15.48
N GLU A 169 -26.49 -53.21 14.30
CA GLU A 169 -25.42 -52.72 13.43
C GLU A 169 -25.53 -51.20 13.26
N SER A 170 -24.40 -50.51 13.43
CA SER A 170 -24.29 -49.09 13.16
C SER A 170 -23.91 -48.88 11.70
N PHE A 171 -24.79 -48.24 10.94
CA PHE A 171 -24.56 -47.83 9.56
C PHE A 171 -24.22 -46.36 9.58
N VAL A 172 -22.97 -46.00 9.32
CA VAL A 172 -22.52 -44.61 9.30
C VAL A 172 -22.17 -44.20 7.89
N GLN A 173 -22.84 -43.17 7.39
CA GLN A 173 -22.58 -42.56 6.12
C GLN A 173 -22.24 -41.09 6.30
N ILE A 174 -21.08 -40.69 5.78
CA ILE A 174 -20.59 -39.32 5.86
C ILE A 174 -20.33 -38.80 4.45
N GLU A 175 -20.90 -37.65 4.13
CA GLU A 175 -20.52 -36.87 2.95
C GLU A 175 -19.56 -35.76 3.38
N MET A 176 -18.44 -35.63 2.67
CA MET A 176 -17.36 -34.71 2.97
C MET A 176 -16.88 -33.95 1.73
N ASP A 177 -15.93 -33.03 1.92
CA ASP A 177 -15.22 -32.35 0.82
C ASP A 177 -14.79 -33.35 -0.26
N ARG A 178 -14.91 -32.96 -1.53
CA ARG A 178 -14.62 -33.85 -2.65
C ARG A 178 -13.12 -34.07 -2.79
N GLU A 179 -12.68 -35.31 -2.64
CA GLU A 179 -11.32 -35.79 -2.91
C GLU A 179 -11.36 -36.77 -4.08
N THR A 180 -10.51 -36.56 -5.08
CA THR A 180 -10.45 -37.36 -6.32
C THR A 180 -9.20 -38.23 -6.41
N ASP A 181 -8.21 -38.02 -5.55
CA ASP A 181 -7.01 -38.85 -5.47
C ASP A 181 -7.34 -40.20 -4.80
N GLU A 182 -7.18 -41.29 -5.55
CA GLU A 182 -7.49 -42.65 -5.09
C GLU A 182 -6.55 -43.11 -3.97
N ASP A 183 -5.29 -42.65 -3.95
CA ASP A 183 -4.33 -43.01 -2.90
C ASP A 183 -4.75 -42.37 -1.57
N VAL A 184 -5.19 -41.11 -1.60
CA VAL A 184 -5.70 -40.40 -0.42
C VAL A 184 -6.98 -41.06 0.12
N LEU A 185 -7.90 -41.47 -0.75
CA LEU A 185 -9.13 -42.17 -0.36
C LEU A 185 -8.85 -43.56 0.21
N SER A 186 -7.87 -44.27 -0.34
CA SER A 186 -7.42 -45.57 0.16
C SER A 186 -6.80 -45.43 1.55
N ASP A 187 -5.88 -44.48 1.73
CA ASP A 187 -5.24 -44.19 3.01
C ASP A 187 -6.27 -43.79 4.07
N LEU A 188 -7.21 -42.90 3.73
CA LEU A 188 -8.30 -42.50 4.62
C LEU A 188 -9.14 -43.71 5.06
N THR A 189 -9.48 -44.58 4.11
CA THR A 189 -10.25 -45.80 4.38
C THR A 189 -9.53 -46.69 5.39
N ASP A 190 -8.22 -46.87 5.25
CA ASP A 190 -7.42 -47.69 6.15
C ASP A 190 -7.21 -47.04 7.53
N VAL A 191 -7.06 -45.73 7.61
CA VAL A 191 -7.01 -45.00 8.89
C VAL A 191 -8.33 -45.16 9.65
N ILE A 192 -9.48 -45.07 8.98
CA ILE A 192 -10.78 -45.28 9.61
C ILE A 192 -10.97 -46.73 10.07
N LYS A 193 -10.57 -47.73 9.28
CA LYS A 193 -10.58 -49.14 9.72
C LYS A 193 -9.77 -49.34 10.99
N ASN A 194 -8.57 -48.77 11.05
CA ASN A 194 -7.71 -48.85 12.22
C ASN A 194 -8.36 -48.17 13.45
N ALA A 195 -8.98 -47.00 13.27
CA ALA A 195 -9.73 -46.34 14.34
C ALA A 195 -10.89 -47.21 14.84
N MET A 196 -11.64 -47.88 13.96
CA MET A 196 -12.72 -48.79 14.36
C MET A 196 -12.21 -50.01 15.14
N GLN A 197 -11.02 -50.52 14.82
CA GLN A 197 -10.37 -51.58 15.58
C GLN A 197 -9.95 -51.11 16.99
N ASP A 198 -9.49 -49.87 17.12
CA ASP A 198 -9.19 -49.25 18.40
C ASP A 198 -10.46 -49.05 19.24
N VAL A 199 -11.56 -48.56 18.64
CA VAL A 199 -12.87 -48.44 19.28
C VAL A 199 -13.31 -49.80 19.82
N ARG A 200 -13.24 -50.86 19.00
CA ARG A 200 -13.61 -52.22 19.40
C ARG A 200 -12.76 -52.76 20.54
N SER A 201 -11.45 -52.54 20.49
CA SER A 201 -10.54 -53.00 21.53
C SER A 201 -10.84 -52.29 22.84
N ALA A 202 -11.02 -50.97 22.82
CA ALA A 202 -11.36 -50.17 23.99
C ALA A 202 -12.72 -50.55 24.60
N THR A 203 -13.76 -50.74 23.79
CA THR A 203 -15.11 -51.06 24.28
C THR A 203 -15.23 -52.49 24.79
N SER A 204 -14.59 -53.47 24.12
CA SER A 204 -14.61 -54.87 24.56
C SER A 204 -13.89 -55.07 25.89
N ASP A 205 -12.76 -54.38 26.10
CA ASP A 205 -11.96 -54.49 27.33
C ASP A 205 -12.36 -53.45 28.39
N TRP A 206 -13.34 -52.58 28.14
CA TRP A 206 -13.72 -51.49 29.05
C TRP A 206 -13.98 -51.99 30.48
N ARG A 207 -14.76 -53.07 30.61
CA ARG A 207 -15.10 -53.65 31.91
C ARG A 207 -13.89 -54.28 32.60
N ALA A 208 -12.97 -54.87 31.83
CA ALA A 208 -11.72 -55.42 32.36
C ALA A 208 -10.79 -54.31 32.87
N MET A 209 -10.64 -53.22 32.12
CA MET A 209 -9.86 -52.04 32.54
C MET A 209 -10.46 -51.37 33.77
N HIS A 210 -11.79 -51.23 33.81
CA HIS A 210 -12.52 -50.68 34.96
C HIS A 210 -12.31 -51.52 36.22
N ASN A 211 -12.50 -52.83 36.12
CA ASN A 211 -12.24 -53.78 37.22
C ASN A 211 -10.77 -53.72 37.67
N LYS A 212 -9.83 -53.59 36.75
CA LYS A 212 -8.40 -53.50 37.06
C LYS A 212 -8.08 -52.29 37.93
N LEU A 213 -8.70 -51.13 37.66
CA LEU A 213 -8.53 -49.95 38.52
C LEU A 213 -9.14 -50.17 39.92
N ILE A 214 -10.28 -50.86 40.01
CA ILE A 214 -10.89 -51.23 41.30
C ILE A 214 -9.95 -52.14 42.10
N GLU A 215 -9.33 -53.13 41.47
CA GLU A 215 -8.33 -54.03 42.08
C GLU A 215 -7.14 -53.21 42.60
N ILE A 216 -6.54 -52.37 41.76
CA ILE A 216 -5.38 -51.54 42.13
C ILE A 216 -5.71 -50.60 43.28
N ARG A 217 -6.91 -50.02 43.28
CA ARG A 217 -7.39 -49.16 44.37
C ARG A 217 -7.46 -49.93 45.68
N LYS A 218 -8.01 -51.15 45.67
CA LYS A 218 -8.09 -52.01 46.86
C LYS A 218 -6.70 -52.40 47.36
N GLU A 219 -5.81 -52.83 46.47
CA GLU A 219 -4.41 -53.12 46.79
C GLU A 219 -3.73 -51.91 47.45
N THR A 220 -3.94 -50.71 46.90
CA THR A 220 -3.38 -49.46 47.42
C THR A 220 -3.90 -49.12 48.82
N GLN A 221 -5.17 -49.43 49.12
CA GLN A 221 -5.78 -49.20 50.44
C GLN A 221 -5.23 -50.17 51.50
N GLU A 222 -4.93 -51.41 51.12
CA GLU A 222 -4.48 -52.47 52.01
C GLU A 222 -2.94 -52.47 52.20
N GLN A 223 -2.18 -52.03 51.19
CA GLN A 223 -0.72 -52.01 51.21
C GLN A 223 -0.17 -50.88 52.09
N LYS A 224 0.86 -51.18 52.88
CA LYS A 224 1.60 -50.17 53.65
C LYS A 224 2.63 -49.46 52.76
N LEU A 225 2.20 -48.40 52.09
CA LEU A 225 3.05 -47.60 51.20
C LEU A 225 3.92 -46.59 51.98
N PRO A 226 5.14 -46.28 51.51
CA PRO A 226 6.06 -45.33 52.14
C PRO A 226 5.72 -43.86 51.80
N LEU A 227 4.43 -43.51 51.79
CA LEU A 227 3.92 -42.20 51.40
C LEU A 227 3.04 -41.57 52.50
N PRO A 228 2.87 -40.24 52.54
CA PRO A 228 1.94 -39.60 53.46
C PRO A 228 0.51 -40.11 53.32
N ARG A 229 -0.21 -40.26 54.45
CA ARG A 229 -1.60 -40.77 54.45
C ARG A 229 -2.55 -39.92 53.61
N SER A 230 -2.36 -38.60 53.56
CA SER A 230 -3.17 -37.69 52.74
C SER A 230 -3.01 -37.98 51.24
N VAL A 231 -1.78 -38.23 50.77
CA VAL A 231 -1.48 -38.56 49.37
C VAL A 231 -2.14 -39.89 48.98
N ILE A 232 -2.05 -40.90 49.85
CA ILE A 232 -2.70 -42.20 49.62
C ILE A 232 -4.22 -42.04 49.56
N ALA A 233 -4.82 -41.32 50.53
CA ALA A 233 -6.26 -41.10 50.59
C ALA A 233 -6.80 -40.35 49.36
N GLU A 234 -6.14 -39.27 48.93
CA GLU A 234 -6.52 -38.52 47.72
C GLU A 234 -6.34 -39.34 46.44
N SER A 235 -5.29 -40.16 46.37
CA SER A 235 -5.05 -41.06 45.22
C SER A 235 -6.13 -42.14 45.11
N VAL A 236 -6.51 -42.75 46.23
CA VAL A 236 -7.61 -43.71 46.31
C VAL A 236 -8.94 -43.06 45.92
N ALA A 237 -9.20 -41.86 46.42
CA ALA A 237 -10.39 -41.09 46.06
C ALA A 237 -10.39 -40.74 44.56
N MET A 238 -9.24 -40.40 43.97
CA MET A 238 -9.13 -40.13 42.53
C MET A 238 -9.40 -41.38 41.69
N MET A 239 -8.86 -42.54 42.09
CA MET A 239 -9.14 -43.80 41.41
C MET A 239 -10.63 -44.16 41.48
N GLN A 240 -11.28 -43.96 42.63
CA GLN A 240 -12.74 -44.12 42.75
C GLN A 240 -13.48 -43.13 41.85
N TRP A 241 -13.07 -41.86 41.84
CA TRP A 241 -13.70 -40.85 41.00
C TRP A 241 -13.60 -41.17 39.50
N MET A 242 -12.47 -41.72 39.03
CA MET A 242 -12.32 -42.23 37.67
C MET A 242 -13.26 -43.41 37.38
N VAL A 243 -13.43 -44.33 38.34
CA VAL A 243 -14.36 -45.47 38.27
C VAL A 243 -15.82 -45.01 38.19
N ASP A 244 -16.16 -43.88 38.82
CA ASP A 244 -17.50 -43.27 38.85
C ASP A 244 -17.80 -42.42 37.59
N ASP A 245 -17.47 -42.95 36.41
CA ASP A 245 -17.73 -42.37 35.08
C ASP A 245 -17.07 -41.00 34.80
N ASN A 246 -16.02 -40.63 35.54
CA ASN A 246 -15.26 -39.41 35.26
C ASN A 246 -14.03 -39.64 34.35
N PHE A 247 -13.79 -40.88 33.92
CA PHE A 247 -12.72 -41.24 33.00
C PHE A 247 -13.16 -42.31 32.01
N THR A 248 -12.99 -42.04 30.71
CA THR A 248 -13.19 -43.02 29.64
C THR A 248 -11.92 -43.85 29.48
N PHE A 249 -11.97 -45.11 29.89
CA PHE A 249 -10.85 -46.06 29.78
C PHE A 249 -10.67 -46.55 28.34
N LEU A 250 -9.49 -46.33 27.76
CA LEU A 250 -9.18 -46.74 26.39
C LEU A 250 -8.07 -47.78 26.31
N GLY A 251 -7.10 -47.77 27.24
CA GLY A 251 -6.05 -48.78 27.32
C GLY A 251 -5.45 -48.94 28.70
N TYR A 252 -4.95 -50.13 29.00
CA TYR A 252 -4.21 -50.44 30.23
C TYR A 252 -2.98 -51.30 29.93
N ARG A 253 -1.87 -51.07 30.62
CA ARG A 253 -0.70 -51.96 30.58
C ARG A 253 0.18 -51.76 31.83
N GLU A 254 0.84 -52.83 32.27
CA GLU A 254 1.80 -52.83 33.37
C GLU A 254 3.25 -52.71 32.85
N TYR A 255 4.08 -52.02 33.63
CA TYR A 255 5.49 -51.78 33.33
C TYR A 255 6.35 -52.03 34.57
N GLU A 256 7.52 -52.62 34.35
CA GLU A 256 8.56 -52.77 35.36
C GLU A 256 9.61 -51.68 35.21
N LEU A 257 10.06 -51.12 36.34
CA LEU A 257 11.17 -50.17 36.36
C LEU A 257 12.50 -50.94 36.35
N VAL A 258 13.18 -50.92 35.19
CA VAL A 258 14.49 -51.53 35.03
C VAL A 258 15.56 -50.45 35.18
N ARG A 259 16.50 -50.66 36.10
CA ARG A 259 17.63 -49.75 36.34
C ARG A 259 18.89 -50.33 35.68
N THR A 260 19.50 -49.58 34.79
CA THR A 260 20.73 -49.94 34.06
C THR A 260 21.76 -48.84 34.23
N GLY A 261 22.70 -49.02 35.15
CA GLY A 261 23.64 -47.96 35.55
C GLY A 261 22.93 -46.81 36.25
N ASP A 262 23.21 -45.57 35.84
CA ASP A 262 22.53 -44.37 36.34
C ASP A 262 21.16 -44.12 35.70
N ASP A 263 20.83 -44.84 34.62
CA ASP A 263 19.58 -44.68 33.87
C ASP A 263 18.49 -45.66 34.32
N SER A 264 17.24 -45.20 34.30
CA SER A 264 16.06 -46.01 34.63
C SER A 264 15.05 -45.95 33.47
N HIS A 265 14.57 -47.09 33.01
CA HIS A 265 13.57 -47.20 31.94
C HIS A 265 12.40 -48.11 32.35
N LEU A 266 11.24 -47.90 31.73
CA LEU A 266 10.05 -48.71 31.94
C LEU A 266 9.97 -49.79 30.85
N ARG A 267 10.06 -51.05 31.24
CA ARG A 267 9.88 -52.21 30.35
C ARG A 267 8.43 -52.68 30.40
N SER A 268 7.80 -52.85 29.25
CA SER A 268 6.40 -53.28 29.21
C SER A 268 6.25 -54.76 29.57
N LEU A 269 5.14 -55.12 30.22
CA LEU A 269 4.73 -56.51 30.45
C LEU A 269 3.65 -56.88 29.42
N PRO A 270 3.99 -57.51 28.27
CA PRO A 270 3.08 -57.61 27.12
C PRO A 270 1.75 -58.29 27.44
N ALA A 271 1.77 -59.34 28.26
CA ALA A 271 0.57 -60.11 28.65
C ALA A 271 -0.44 -59.33 29.49
N SER A 272 -0.10 -58.13 29.98
CA SER A 272 -0.98 -57.27 30.78
C SER A 272 -1.82 -56.29 29.95
N GLY A 273 -1.57 -56.19 28.65
CA GLY A 273 -2.18 -55.19 27.77
C GLY A 273 -3.68 -55.37 27.54
N LEU A 274 -4.46 -54.32 27.77
CA LEU A 274 -5.90 -54.25 27.48
C LEU A 274 -6.23 -53.03 26.60
N GLY A 275 -7.35 -53.11 25.87
CA GLY A 275 -7.84 -52.00 25.04
C GLY A 275 -6.90 -51.67 23.89
N ILE A 276 -6.66 -50.38 23.64
CA ILE A 276 -5.72 -49.92 22.59
C ILE A 276 -4.26 -50.33 22.88
N LEU A 277 -3.97 -50.78 24.10
CA LEU A 277 -2.67 -51.31 24.52
C LEU A 277 -2.63 -52.85 24.48
N ARG A 278 -3.52 -53.51 23.72
CA ARG A 278 -3.50 -54.98 23.56
C ARG A 278 -2.41 -55.47 22.58
N SER A 279 -2.10 -54.70 21.54
CA SER A 279 -1.17 -55.14 20.48
C SER A 279 0.31 -55.00 20.86
N GLU A 280 1.12 -55.99 20.46
CA GLU A 280 2.59 -55.96 20.49
C GLU A 280 3.14 -55.13 19.31
N LYS A 281 2.63 -53.91 19.09
CA LYS A 281 3.40 -52.99 18.23
C LYS A 281 4.74 -52.78 18.94
N PRO A 282 5.89 -53.05 18.30
CA PRO A 282 7.19 -52.77 18.89
C PRO A 282 7.21 -51.26 19.12
N THR A 283 6.92 -50.86 20.35
CA THR A 283 7.38 -49.58 20.83
C THR A 283 8.89 -49.73 20.80
N ASP A 284 9.61 -48.79 20.20
CA ASP A 284 11.08 -48.81 20.16
C ASP A 284 11.63 -48.78 21.59
N GLU A 285 11.61 -49.93 22.27
CA GLU A 285 12.00 -50.14 23.67
C GLU A 285 13.53 -49.95 23.83
N ARG A 286 14.26 -49.69 22.73
CA ARG A 286 15.72 -49.51 22.70
C ARG A 286 16.19 -48.09 22.42
N GLN A 287 15.30 -47.10 22.25
CA GLN A 287 15.69 -45.70 21.98
C GLN A 287 14.96 -44.68 22.89
N SER A 288 14.88 -44.96 24.19
CA SER A 288 14.40 -43.94 25.14
C SER A 288 15.44 -42.83 25.30
N HIS A 289 15.10 -41.61 24.86
CA HIS A 289 15.98 -40.43 24.97
C HIS A 289 16.39 -40.13 26.44
N PRO A 290 17.61 -39.63 26.70
CA PRO A 290 18.12 -39.35 28.05
C PRO A 290 17.25 -38.42 28.90
N ALA A 291 16.56 -37.44 28.29
CA ALA A 291 15.61 -36.58 29.00
C ALA A 291 14.38 -37.33 29.52
N VAL A 292 13.91 -38.35 28.78
CA VAL A 292 12.78 -39.20 29.17
C VAL A 292 13.21 -40.11 30.31
N LEU A 293 14.40 -40.72 30.23
CA LEU A 293 14.98 -41.55 31.30
C LEU A 293 15.13 -40.75 32.61
N ARG A 294 15.68 -39.52 32.53
CA ARG A 294 15.80 -38.62 33.67
C ARG A 294 14.44 -38.15 34.22
N ALA A 295 13.41 -38.06 33.38
CA ALA A 295 12.05 -37.74 33.84
C ALA A 295 11.42 -38.94 34.55
N ILE A 296 11.56 -40.15 34.01
CA ILE A 296 11.13 -41.41 34.66
C ILE A 296 11.81 -41.54 36.02
N GLN A 297 13.10 -41.26 36.12
CA GLN A 297 13.83 -41.31 37.39
C GLN A 297 13.36 -40.26 38.40
N ARG A 298 13.16 -39.00 37.97
CA ARG A 298 12.59 -37.95 38.83
C ARG A 298 11.20 -38.30 39.34
N MET A 299 10.39 -38.89 38.47
CA MET A 299 9.04 -39.31 38.82
C MET A 299 9.07 -40.51 39.74
N ALA A 300 9.92 -41.52 39.51
CA ALA A 300 10.11 -42.63 40.44
C ALA A 300 10.53 -42.15 41.84
N ASN A 301 11.27 -41.04 41.93
CA ASN A 301 11.69 -40.43 43.20
C ASN A 301 10.69 -39.42 43.79
N SER A 302 9.58 -39.08 43.11
CA SER A 302 8.58 -38.15 43.66
C SER A 302 7.68 -38.82 44.70
N GLU A 303 7.13 -38.03 45.63
CA GLU A 303 6.20 -38.53 46.66
C GLU A 303 4.76 -38.73 46.13
N ASP A 304 4.49 -38.41 44.86
CA ASP A 304 3.16 -38.62 44.27
C ASP A 304 2.92 -40.10 43.97
N LEU A 305 1.77 -40.66 44.37
CA LEU A 305 1.39 -42.02 43.96
C LEU A 305 0.85 -42.07 42.52
N LEU A 306 0.07 -41.05 42.14
CA LEU A 306 -0.53 -40.91 40.81
C LEU A 306 0.19 -39.85 40.00
N ILE A 307 0.53 -40.21 38.77
CA ILE A 307 1.08 -39.32 37.76
C ILE A 307 -0.02 -39.08 36.72
N ILE A 308 -0.49 -37.84 36.61
CA ILE A 308 -1.50 -37.45 35.63
C ILE A 308 -0.90 -36.45 34.65
N THR A 309 -0.77 -36.84 33.38
CA THR A 309 -0.26 -35.98 32.31
C THR A 309 -0.93 -36.28 30.96
N LYS A 310 -0.51 -35.62 29.88
CA LYS A 310 -0.90 -35.99 28.52
C LYS A 310 0.11 -36.98 27.93
N ALA A 311 -0.38 -37.97 27.20
CA ALA A 311 0.44 -38.84 26.37
C ALA A 311 1.00 -38.08 25.15
N ASN A 312 1.90 -38.73 24.42
CA ASN A 312 2.39 -38.23 23.12
C ASN A 312 1.51 -38.64 21.95
N SER A 313 0.63 -39.61 22.17
CA SER A 313 -0.33 -40.09 21.19
C SER A 313 -1.65 -39.34 21.31
N LEU A 314 -2.21 -38.98 20.17
CA LEU A 314 -3.57 -38.49 20.06
C LEU A 314 -4.54 -39.67 20.21
N ALA A 315 -5.70 -39.42 20.81
CA ALA A 315 -6.75 -40.43 20.93
C ALA A 315 -7.28 -40.79 19.54
N THR A 316 -7.38 -42.08 19.22
CA THR A 316 -8.05 -42.59 18.01
C THR A 316 -9.53 -42.86 18.25
N VAL A 317 -9.99 -42.75 19.51
CA VAL A 317 -11.34 -43.04 19.97
C VAL A 317 -11.96 -41.78 20.60
N HIS A 318 -13.24 -41.55 20.32
CA HIS A 318 -14.14 -40.56 20.92
C HIS A 318 -13.88 -39.07 20.59
N ARG A 319 -12.70 -38.48 20.85
CA ARG A 319 -12.48 -37.03 20.54
C ARG A 319 -11.02 -36.66 20.27
N PRO A 320 -10.74 -35.62 19.44
CA PRO A 320 -9.41 -35.31 18.92
C PRO A 320 -8.54 -34.60 19.95
N THR A 321 -8.22 -35.27 21.05
CA THR A 321 -7.34 -34.76 22.11
C THR A 321 -6.21 -35.74 22.36
N TYR A 322 -5.10 -35.25 22.90
CA TYR A 322 -4.07 -36.14 23.45
C TYR A 322 -4.66 -36.99 24.57
N LEU A 323 -4.28 -38.27 24.59
CA LEU A 323 -4.72 -39.19 25.63
C LEU A 323 -4.28 -38.70 27.00
N ASP A 324 -5.18 -38.79 27.98
CA ASP A 324 -4.86 -38.63 29.38
C ASP A 324 -4.10 -39.88 29.83
N TYR A 325 -2.92 -39.63 30.40
CA TYR A 325 -2.03 -40.62 30.95
C TYR A 325 -2.21 -40.62 32.47
N VAL A 326 -2.59 -41.76 33.03
CA VAL A 326 -2.65 -41.97 34.48
C VAL A 326 -1.73 -43.13 34.85
N GLY A 327 -0.60 -42.79 35.46
CA GLY A 327 0.39 -43.72 35.95
C GLY A 327 0.27 -43.95 37.44
N ILE A 328 0.14 -45.20 37.87
CA ILE A 328 0.07 -45.59 39.29
C ILE A 328 1.38 -46.29 39.65
N LYS A 329 2.18 -45.69 40.52
CA LYS A 329 3.46 -46.29 40.93
C LYS A 329 3.24 -47.58 41.72
N THR A 330 4.01 -48.61 41.41
CA THR A 330 4.09 -49.83 42.22
C THR A 330 5.35 -49.80 43.07
N TYR A 331 5.26 -50.40 44.25
CA TYR A 331 6.36 -50.46 45.22
C TYR A 331 6.71 -51.91 45.53
N ASP A 332 8.01 -52.21 45.62
CA ASP A 332 8.49 -53.50 46.09
C ASP A 332 8.38 -53.63 47.61
N HIS A 333 8.76 -54.80 48.12
CA HIS A 333 8.77 -55.13 49.55
C HIS A 333 9.75 -54.28 50.38
N THR A 334 10.69 -53.59 49.74
CA THR A 334 11.65 -52.68 50.40
C THR A 334 11.14 -51.23 50.47
N GLY A 335 9.99 -50.95 49.86
CA GLY A 335 9.41 -49.60 49.78
C GLY A 335 10.04 -48.74 48.68
N GLN A 336 10.73 -49.34 47.70
CA GLN A 336 11.19 -48.62 46.51
C GLN A 336 10.22 -48.80 45.35
N VAL A 337 10.15 -47.81 44.46
CA VAL A 337 9.33 -47.90 43.25
C VAL A 337 9.87 -49.00 42.34
N SER A 338 9.03 -49.99 42.06
CA SER A 338 9.33 -51.18 41.25
C SER A 338 8.79 -51.10 39.83
N GLY A 339 7.88 -50.18 39.53
CA GLY A 339 7.21 -50.10 38.24
C GLY A 339 6.01 -49.17 38.23
N GLU A 340 5.15 -49.37 37.24
CA GLU A 340 3.95 -48.55 37.01
C GLU A 340 2.82 -49.38 36.41
N LYS A 341 1.59 -49.18 36.91
CA LYS A 341 0.35 -49.62 36.26
C LYS A 341 -0.23 -48.42 35.52
N ARG A 342 -0.32 -48.50 34.19
CA ARG A 342 -0.62 -47.35 33.32
C ARG A 342 -2.01 -47.48 32.71
N PHE A 343 -2.80 -46.43 32.83
CA PHE A 343 -4.04 -46.22 32.10
C PHE A 343 -3.89 -45.11 31.06
N LEU A 344 -4.42 -45.35 29.87
CA LEU A 344 -4.64 -44.35 28.84
C LEU A 344 -6.15 -44.19 28.63
N GLY A 345 -6.59 -42.94 28.53
CA GLY A 345 -8.00 -42.64 28.37
C GLY A 345 -8.27 -41.17 28.18
N LEU A 346 -9.49 -40.75 28.53
CA LEU A 346 -9.93 -39.37 28.41
C LEU A 346 -10.77 -38.98 29.64
N PHE A 347 -10.45 -37.86 30.29
CA PHE A 347 -11.35 -37.31 31.31
C PHE A 347 -12.69 -36.89 30.69
N THR A 348 -13.81 -37.27 31.30
CA THR A 348 -15.14 -36.95 30.76
C THR A 348 -15.47 -35.46 30.92
N SER A 349 -16.57 -35.00 30.32
CA SER A 349 -17.02 -33.60 30.44
C SER A 349 -17.19 -33.14 31.90
N GLY A 350 -17.51 -34.06 32.82
CA GLY A 350 -17.61 -33.80 34.26
C GLY A 350 -16.33 -33.23 34.88
N ALA A 351 -15.15 -33.68 34.41
CA ALA A 351 -13.87 -33.14 34.85
C ALA A 351 -13.70 -31.66 34.50
N TYR A 352 -14.30 -31.23 33.39
CA TYR A 352 -14.17 -29.88 32.85
C TYR A 352 -15.29 -28.95 33.28
N SER A 353 -16.41 -29.44 33.80
CA SER A 353 -17.56 -28.62 34.19
C SER A 353 -17.76 -28.51 35.70
N ARG A 354 -17.24 -29.45 36.50
CA ARG A 354 -17.31 -29.40 37.97
C ARG A 354 -16.27 -28.46 38.56
N SER A 355 -16.49 -28.07 39.82
CA SER A 355 -15.48 -27.34 40.58
C SER A 355 -14.25 -28.20 40.78
N PRO A 356 -13.02 -27.70 40.56
CA PRO A 356 -11.79 -28.40 40.91
C PRO A 356 -11.71 -28.78 42.40
N ARG A 357 -12.53 -28.15 43.26
CA ARG A 357 -12.66 -28.46 44.69
C ARG A 357 -13.37 -29.78 44.97
N ASP A 358 -14.14 -30.28 44.00
CA ASP A 358 -14.84 -31.56 44.10
C ASP A 358 -14.06 -32.72 43.49
N ILE A 359 -12.93 -32.42 42.83
CA ILE A 359 -12.09 -33.40 42.15
C ILE A 359 -10.94 -33.78 43.09
N PRO A 360 -10.81 -35.07 43.46
CA PRO A 360 -9.69 -35.53 44.29
C PRO A 360 -8.34 -35.19 43.65
N ILE A 361 -7.30 -35.06 44.47
CA ILE A 361 -5.98 -34.51 44.12
C ILE A 361 -6.02 -33.02 43.79
N LEU A 362 -6.94 -32.55 42.93
CA LEU A 362 -7.04 -31.13 42.60
C LEU A 362 -7.45 -30.29 43.81
N ARG A 363 -8.47 -30.73 44.56
CA ARG A 363 -8.89 -30.05 45.79
C ARG A 363 -7.75 -29.87 46.79
N HIS A 364 -6.93 -30.91 46.95
CA HIS A 364 -5.76 -30.88 47.83
C HIS A 364 -4.66 -29.97 47.30
N LYS A 365 -4.38 -30.00 45.99
CA LYS A 365 -3.46 -29.05 45.34
C LYS A 365 -3.92 -27.60 45.51
N LEU A 366 -5.22 -27.33 45.37
CA LEU A 366 -5.80 -25.99 45.54
C LEU A 366 -5.61 -25.49 46.97
N GLU A 367 -5.84 -26.34 47.98
CA GLU A 367 -5.57 -26.02 49.40
C GLU A 367 -4.10 -25.66 49.62
N GLN A 368 -3.17 -26.48 49.11
CA GLN A 368 -1.74 -26.24 49.20
C GLN A 368 -1.32 -24.94 48.51
N VAL A 369 -1.87 -24.62 47.34
CA VAL A 369 -1.60 -23.36 46.64
C VAL A 369 -2.08 -22.15 47.45
N LEU A 370 -3.24 -22.27 48.12
CA LEU A 370 -3.76 -21.21 48.98
C LEU A 370 -2.85 -21.01 50.21
N GLU A 371 -2.41 -22.09 50.86
CA GLU A 371 -1.47 -22.05 51.98
C GLU A 371 -0.12 -21.43 51.57
N ASN A 372 0.47 -21.89 50.46
CA ASN A 372 1.73 -21.41 49.91
C ASN A 372 1.67 -19.95 49.41
N SER A 373 0.46 -19.44 49.13
CA SER A 373 0.26 -18.04 48.75
C SER A 373 0.38 -17.07 49.94
N HIS A 374 0.28 -17.58 51.18
CA HIS A 374 0.20 -16.81 52.42
C HIS A 374 -0.95 -15.78 52.46
N LEU A 375 -1.99 -15.96 51.65
CA LEU A 375 -3.18 -15.11 51.64
C LEU A 375 -4.21 -15.64 52.63
N ARG A 376 -4.90 -14.74 53.32
CA ARG A 376 -6.05 -15.13 54.17
C ARG A 376 -7.20 -15.60 53.25
N PRO A 377 -7.79 -16.80 53.44
CA PRO A 377 -8.83 -17.33 52.55
C PRO A 377 -10.02 -16.39 52.34
N ASN A 378 -10.45 -15.71 53.40
CA ASN A 378 -11.61 -14.80 53.37
C ASN A 378 -11.29 -13.37 52.91
N SER A 379 -10.03 -13.05 52.61
CA SER A 379 -9.64 -11.73 52.08
C SER A 379 -10.05 -11.55 50.63
N HIS A 380 -10.10 -10.30 50.15
CA HIS A 380 -10.35 -10.00 48.74
C HIS A 380 -9.35 -10.72 47.82
N ALA A 381 -8.06 -10.67 48.14
CA ALA A 381 -7.01 -11.35 47.39
C ALA A 381 -7.14 -12.88 47.45
N GLY A 382 -7.51 -13.45 48.61
CA GLY A 382 -7.75 -14.89 48.76
C GLY A 382 -8.93 -15.38 47.91
N LYS A 383 -10.06 -14.66 47.92
CA LYS A 383 -11.22 -14.96 47.07
C LYS A 383 -10.90 -14.82 45.57
N ALA A 384 -10.14 -13.79 45.19
CA ALA A 384 -9.70 -13.59 43.81
C ALA A 384 -8.76 -14.71 43.33
N LEU A 385 -7.82 -15.13 44.18
CA LEU A 385 -6.94 -16.28 43.87
C LEU A 385 -7.74 -17.56 43.67
N MET A 386 -8.72 -17.83 44.53
CA MET A 386 -9.60 -18.99 44.36
C MET A 386 -10.40 -18.92 43.06
N HIS A 387 -10.94 -17.75 42.70
CA HIS A 387 -11.62 -17.57 41.42
C HIS A 387 -10.70 -17.78 40.21
N ILE A 388 -9.42 -17.42 40.32
CA ILE A 388 -8.40 -17.71 39.29
C ILE A 388 -8.17 -19.21 39.15
N LEU A 389 -8.07 -19.94 40.27
CA LEU A 389 -7.88 -21.39 40.29
C LEU A 389 -9.10 -22.15 39.74
N GLU A 390 -10.31 -21.67 40.04
CA GLU A 390 -11.57 -22.23 39.51
C GLU A 390 -11.63 -22.18 37.98
N ASN A 391 -11.14 -21.08 37.39
CA ASN A 391 -11.13 -20.84 35.94
C ASN A 391 -9.80 -21.21 35.26
N PHE A 392 -8.87 -21.81 36.01
CA PHE A 392 -7.60 -22.30 35.47
C PHE A 392 -7.86 -23.46 34.51
N PRO A 393 -7.06 -23.66 33.44
CA PRO A 393 -7.29 -24.77 32.52
C PRO A 393 -7.15 -26.08 33.29
N ARG A 394 -8.17 -26.95 33.20
CA ARG A 394 -8.26 -28.17 34.02
C ARG A 394 -7.04 -29.08 33.82
N ASP A 395 -6.62 -29.24 32.57
CA ASP A 395 -5.42 -30.00 32.22
C ASP A 395 -4.15 -29.44 32.90
N GLU A 396 -4.05 -28.12 33.06
CA GLU A 396 -2.91 -27.50 33.75
C GLU A 396 -2.98 -27.70 35.27
N LEU A 397 -4.16 -27.75 35.88
CA LEU A 397 -4.31 -28.08 37.31
C LEU A 397 -3.82 -29.50 37.60
N PHE A 398 -4.14 -30.47 36.73
CA PHE A 398 -3.65 -31.84 36.86
C PHE A 398 -2.13 -31.92 36.70
N GLN A 399 -1.58 -31.28 35.66
CA GLN A 399 -0.19 -31.44 35.24
C GLN A 399 0.83 -30.58 35.99
N SER A 400 0.41 -29.45 36.55
CA SER A 400 1.32 -28.52 37.20
C SER A 400 1.66 -28.99 38.62
N SER A 401 2.90 -28.70 39.04
CA SER A 401 3.27 -28.78 40.46
C SER A 401 2.57 -27.67 41.25
N THR A 402 2.46 -27.85 42.56
CA THR A 402 1.95 -26.85 43.49
C THR A 402 2.75 -25.54 43.43
N ASP A 403 4.07 -25.63 43.25
CA ASP A 403 4.95 -24.46 43.10
C ASP A 403 4.66 -23.67 41.81
N ASP A 404 4.51 -24.37 40.69
CA ASP A 404 4.17 -23.73 39.41
C ASP A 404 2.78 -23.10 39.45
N LEU A 405 1.79 -23.80 40.03
CA LEU A 405 0.45 -23.24 40.23
C LEU A 405 0.50 -22.00 41.13
N THR A 406 1.24 -22.03 42.22
CA THR A 406 1.40 -20.87 43.13
C THR A 406 2.03 -19.69 42.41
N ARG A 407 3.14 -19.92 41.69
CA ARG A 407 3.85 -18.89 40.91
C ARG A 407 2.96 -18.26 39.83
N ILE A 408 2.28 -19.08 39.04
CA ILE A 408 1.47 -18.62 37.90
C ILE A 408 0.19 -17.92 38.41
N SER A 409 -0.53 -18.53 39.34
CA SER A 409 -1.78 -17.96 39.88
C SER A 409 -1.57 -16.62 40.60
N ARG A 410 -0.49 -16.47 41.40
CA ARG A 410 -0.10 -15.16 41.97
C ARG A 410 0.27 -14.14 40.90
N GLY A 411 0.95 -14.59 39.84
CA GLY A 411 1.23 -13.76 38.68
C GLY A 411 -0.05 -13.23 38.01
N ILE A 412 -1.06 -14.10 37.86
CA ILE A 412 -2.37 -13.72 37.32
C ILE A 412 -3.11 -12.76 38.26
N LEU A 413 -3.03 -12.98 39.57
CA LEU A 413 -3.62 -12.06 40.55
C LEU A 413 -3.05 -10.64 40.41
N SER A 414 -1.74 -10.50 40.16
CA SER A 414 -1.09 -9.20 39.94
C SER A 414 -1.48 -8.50 38.62
N LEU A 415 -2.13 -9.20 37.69
CA LEU A 415 -2.59 -8.64 36.41
C LEU A 415 -3.98 -8.03 36.48
N GLN A 416 -4.83 -8.40 37.44
CA GLN A 416 -6.23 -7.94 37.45
C GLN A 416 -6.36 -6.42 37.47
N GLU A 417 -5.38 -5.71 38.06
CA GLU A 417 -5.36 -4.24 38.11
C GLU A 417 -4.64 -3.58 36.91
N ARG A 418 -4.00 -4.36 36.03
CA ARG A 418 -3.12 -3.83 34.97
C ARG A 418 -3.41 -4.46 33.61
N GLN A 419 -3.89 -3.66 32.65
CA GLN A 419 -4.09 -4.04 31.25
C GLN A 419 -2.75 -4.15 30.49
N ARG A 420 -1.96 -5.18 30.78
CA ARG A 420 -0.67 -5.43 30.10
C ARG A 420 -0.56 -6.86 29.62
N VAL A 421 0.27 -7.05 28.59
CA VAL A 421 0.65 -8.38 28.12
C VAL A 421 1.45 -9.11 29.19
N LYS A 422 1.17 -10.40 29.38
CA LYS A 422 1.95 -11.28 30.26
C LYS A 422 2.04 -12.68 29.69
N LEU A 423 3.20 -13.30 29.83
CA LEU A 423 3.46 -14.68 29.45
C LEU A 423 3.82 -15.51 30.69
N PHE A 424 3.05 -16.55 30.96
CA PHE A 424 3.41 -17.59 31.93
C PHE A 424 3.77 -18.87 31.20
N VAL A 425 4.86 -19.51 31.60
CA VAL A 425 5.40 -20.70 30.96
C VAL A 425 5.58 -21.81 31.99
N ARG A 426 5.23 -23.03 31.60
CA ARG A 426 5.52 -24.29 32.29
C ARG A 426 6.01 -25.32 31.29
N ARG A 427 7.07 -26.05 31.62
CA ARG A 427 7.57 -27.16 30.81
C ARG A 427 6.98 -28.48 31.30
N ASP A 428 6.59 -29.36 30.39
CA ASP A 428 6.15 -30.73 30.73
C ASP A 428 7.24 -31.51 31.47
N ALA A 429 6.85 -32.43 32.36
CA ALA A 429 7.77 -33.21 33.20
C ALA A 429 8.76 -34.04 32.35
N PHE A 430 8.29 -34.58 31.22
CA PHE A 430 9.08 -35.33 30.26
C PHE A 430 9.66 -34.45 29.13
N GLN A 431 9.53 -33.13 29.21
CA GLN A 431 10.01 -32.15 28.24
C GLN A 431 9.44 -32.30 26.81
N ARG A 432 8.22 -32.84 26.67
CA ARG A 432 7.59 -33.12 25.36
C ARG A 432 6.82 -31.91 24.80
N PHE A 433 6.49 -30.95 25.67
CA PHE A 433 5.85 -29.70 25.29
C PHE A 433 6.08 -28.62 26.35
N ILE A 434 5.72 -27.40 25.98
CA ILE A 434 5.74 -26.21 26.81
C ILE A 434 4.33 -25.60 26.79
N SER A 435 3.75 -25.45 27.97
CA SER A 435 2.46 -24.81 28.16
C SER A 435 2.66 -23.32 28.44
N CYS A 436 1.98 -22.49 27.65
CA CYS A 436 2.09 -21.04 27.68
C CYS A 436 0.71 -20.42 27.92
N LEU A 437 0.54 -19.64 28.99
CA LEU A 437 -0.63 -18.80 29.20
C LEU A 437 -0.28 -17.36 28.86
N VAL A 438 -0.84 -16.86 27.76
CA VAL A 438 -0.65 -15.49 27.29
C VAL A 438 -1.88 -14.66 27.65
N PHE A 439 -1.68 -13.59 28.40
CA PHE A 439 -2.72 -12.60 28.69
C PHE A 439 -2.52 -11.40 27.79
N ILE A 440 -3.56 -10.98 27.07
CA ILE A 440 -3.56 -9.89 26.09
C ILE A 440 -4.74 -8.95 26.40
N PRO A 441 -4.59 -7.62 26.39
CA PRO A 441 -5.72 -6.70 26.48
C PRO A 441 -6.83 -7.05 25.48
N ARG A 442 -8.07 -7.16 25.96
CA ARG A 442 -9.21 -7.67 25.19
C ARG A 442 -9.50 -6.84 23.93
N ASP A 443 -9.33 -5.53 24.02
CA ASP A 443 -9.46 -4.56 22.93
C ASP A 443 -8.38 -4.70 21.84
N LYS A 444 -7.25 -5.34 22.16
CA LYS A 444 -6.12 -5.56 21.23
C LYS A 444 -6.05 -6.98 20.69
N TYR A 445 -6.93 -7.86 21.13
CA TYR A 445 -6.95 -9.25 20.70
C TYR A 445 -7.70 -9.41 19.36
N ASN A 446 -7.06 -10.05 18.39
CA ASN A 446 -7.69 -10.54 17.16
C ASN A 446 -6.97 -11.81 16.66
N THR A 447 -7.53 -12.46 15.64
CA THR A 447 -6.99 -13.71 15.06
C THR A 447 -5.55 -13.57 14.57
N HIS A 448 -5.22 -12.45 13.91
CA HIS A 448 -3.87 -12.19 13.40
C HIS A 448 -2.84 -11.99 14.53
N VAL A 449 -3.22 -11.31 15.62
CA VAL A 449 -2.37 -11.20 16.83
C VAL A 449 -2.14 -12.59 17.43
N ARG A 450 -3.17 -13.44 17.53
CA ARG A 450 -3.03 -14.81 18.03
C ARG A 450 -2.02 -15.62 17.20
N GLU A 451 -2.15 -15.59 15.88
CA GLU A 451 -1.26 -16.32 14.96
C GLU A 451 0.19 -15.86 15.07
N ARG A 452 0.43 -14.54 15.07
CA ARG A 452 1.78 -14.01 15.27
C ARG A 452 2.37 -14.36 16.63
N VAL A 453 1.55 -14.44 17.68
CA VAL A 453 1.99 -14.89 19.00
C VAL A 453 2.31 -16.38 18.99
N GLN A 454 1.54 -17.21 18.28
CA GLN A 454 1.84 -18.62 18.08
C GLN A 454 3.19 -18.79 17.38
N ASP A 455 3.43 -18.09 16.27
CA ASP A 455 4.70 -18.15 15.52
C ASP A 455 5.89 -17.78 16.40
N LEU A 456 5.76 -16.69 17.17
CA LEU A 456 6.78 -16.25 18.12
C LEU A 456 7.10 -17.31 19.17
N LEU A 457 6.07 -17.93 19.75
CA LEU A 457 6.23 -18.97 20.77
C LEU A 457 6.80 -20.26 20.17
N GLN A 458 6.35 -20.67 18.98
CA GLN A 458 6.85 -21.86 18.28
C GLN A 458 8.34 -21.71 17.93
N ASP A 459 8.73 -20.60 17.29
CA ASP A 459 10.15 -20.37 16.97
C ASP A 459 11.00 -20.22 18.23
N GLY A 460 10.55 -19.40 19.18
CA GLY A 460 11.29 -19.09 20.39
C GLY A 460 11.52 -20.27 21.32
N PHE A 461 10.63 -21.27 21.30
CA PHE A 461 10.79 -22.52 22.06
C PHE A 461 11.27 -23.71 21.22
N GLY A 462 11.54 -23.52 19.93
CA GLY A 462 11.97 -24.60 19.04
C GLY A 462 10.92 -25.71 18.91
N GLY A 463 9.65 -25.31 18.72
CA GLY A 463 8.51 -26.21 18.64
C GLY A 463 8.30 -26.82 17.25
N THR A 464 7.85 -28.07 17.21
CA THR A 464 7.49 -28.80 15.98
C THR A 464 6.03 -28.62 15.60
N SER A 465 5.16 -28.44 16.59
CA SER A 465 3.75 -28.13 16.38
C SER A 465 3.22 -27.26 17.52
N ILE A 466 2.10 -26.59 17.26
CA ILE A 466 1.50 -25.64 18.19
C ILE A 466 -0.02 -25.76 18.17
N GLU A 467 -0.62 -25.73 19.35
CA GLU A 467 -2.07 -25.71 19.53
C GLU A 467 -2.43 -24.53 20.43
N SER A 468 -3.60 -23.93 20.24
CA SER A 468 -4.06 -22.90 21.15
C SER A 468 -5.56 -22.88 21.36
N THR A 469 -5.96 -22.60 22.60
CA THR A 469 -7.34 -22.37 22.99
C THR A 469 -7.48 -20.96 23.55
N VAL A 470 -8.53 -20.27 23.13
CA VAL A 470 -8.81 -18.89 23.53
C VAL A 470 -9.93 -18.88 24.55
N PHE A 471 -9.73 -18.16 25.65
CA PHE A 471 -10.72 -17.95 26.68
C PHE A 471 -11.00 -16.46 26.83
N LEU A 472 -12.20 -16.05 26.43
CA LEU A 472 -12.73 -14.71 26.61
C LEU A 472 -13.71 -14.75 27.79
N SER A 473 -13.48 -13.89 28.79
CA SER A 473 -14.33 -13.77 29.98
C SER A 473 -14.76 -12.31 30.19
N GLU A 474 -15.40 -12.00 31.31
CA GLU A 474 -15.69 -10.62 31.73
C GLU A 474 -14.43 -9.80 32.06
N SER A 475 -13.26 -10.45 32.15
CA SER A 475 -11.98 -9.76 32.31
C SER A 475 -11.64 -8.84 31.14
N ASN A 476 -10.93 -7.75 31.43
CA ASN A 476 -10.32 -6.86 30.42
C ASN A 476 -9.14 -7.51 29.66
N LEU A 477 -8.80 -8.76 29.99
CA LEU A 477 -7.75 -9.53 29.34
C LEU A 477 -8.35 -10.78 28.66
N ALA A 478 -8.00 -10.97 27.40
CA ALA A 478 -8.13 -12.26 26.72
C ALA A 478 -7.00 -13.18 27.18
N ARG A 479 -7.33 -14.44 27.48
CA ARG A 479 -6.33 -15.47 27.79
C ARG A 479 -6.21 -16.43 26.61
N VAL A 480 -5.01 -16.54 26.06
CA VAL A 480 -4.66 -17.54 25.05
C VAL A 480 -3.80 -18.61 25.73
N HIS A 481 -4.31 -19.82 25.79
CA HIS A 481 -3.56 -20.98 26.26
C HIS A 481 -2.95 -21.68 25.05
N VAL A 482 -1.62 -21.71 24.99
CA VAL A 482 -0.84 -22.24 23.87
C VAL A 482 -0.02 -23.43 24.35
N ILE A 483 -0.09 -24.55 23.65
CA ILE A 483 0.77 -25.72 23.86
C ILE A 483 1.75 -25.79 22.71
N VAL A 484 3.03 -25.59 23.00
CA VAL A 484 4.13 -25.72 22.03
C VAL A 484 4.78 -27.08 22.19
N ARG A 485 4.63 -27.97 21.22
CA ARG A 485 5.23 -29.32 21.25
C ARG A 485 6.69 -29.23 20.86
N THR A 486 7.57 -29.87 21.62
CA THR A 486 9.02 -29.78 21.43
C THR A 486 9.64 -31.18 21.44
N PRO A 487 10.66 -31.45 20.60
CA PRO A 487 11.48 -32.64 20.75
C PRO A 487 12.09 -32.73 22.15
N PRO A 488 12.30 -33.95 22.70
CA PRO A 488 13.03 -34.13 23.95
C PRO A 488 14.40 -33.42 23.87
N GLU A 489 14.76 -32.65 24.90
CA GLU A 489 15.99 -31.81 24.97
C GLU A 489 16.03 -30.52 24.13
N SER A 490 14.92 -30.13 23.46
CA SER A 490 14.86 -28.80 22.82
C SER A 490 15.19 -27.69 23.83
N LYS A 491 16.17 -26.84 23.52
CA LYS A 491 16.53 -25.69 24.34
C LYS A 491 15.75 -24.48 23.81
N PRO A 492 15.03 -23.74 24.69
CA PRO A 492 14.44 -22.47 24.30
C PRO A 492 15.49 -21.57 23.62
N LYS A 493 15.17 -21.08 22.41
CA LYS A 493 16.01 -20.11 21.70
C LYS A 493 15.95 -18.72 22.33
N ALA A 494 14.88 -18.45 23.09
CA ALA A 494 14.66 -17.17 23.75
C ALA A 494 14.23 -17.35 25.20
N GLU A 495 14.66 -16.41 26.06
CA GLU A 495 14.16 -16.32 27.42
C GLU A 495 12.70 -15.83 27.47
N VAL A 496 11.97 -16.25 28.50
CA VAL A 496 10.55 -15.89 28.70
C VAL A 496 10.33 -14.37 28.72
N ARG A 497 11.25 -13.58 29.31
CA ARG A 497 11.14 -12.11 29.35
C ARG A 497 11.29 -11.48 27.97
N THR A 498 12.22 -11.98 27.15
CA THR A 498 12.40 -11.52 25.77
C THR A 498 11.18 -11.86 24.93
N MET A 499 10.60 -13.05 25.15
CA MET A 499 9.37 -13.47 24.48
C MET A 499 8.17 -12.58 24.87
N GLU A 500 7.97 -12.31 26.16
CA GLU A 500 6.93 -11.41 26.64
C GLU A 500 7.03 -10.02 26.00
N ARG A 501 8.24 -9.48 25.83
CA ARG A 501 8.48 -8.20 25.15
C ARG A 501 8.10 -8.24 23.67
N ARG A 502 8.52 -9.28 22.94
CA ARG A 502 8.18 -9.48 21.52
C ARG A 502 6.67 -9.63 21.32
N ILE A 503 6.00 -10.40 22.17
CA ILE A 503 4.53 -10.53 22.18
C ILE A 503 3.90 -9.16 22.45
N SER A 504 4.41 -8.41 23.44
CA SER A 504 3.91 -7.07 23.72
C SER A 504 4.00 -6.16 22.49
N ASP A 505 5.08 -6.22 21.72
CA ASP A 505 5.27 -5.40 20.51
C ASP A 505 4.33 -5.78 19.35
N VAL A 506 3.95 -7.06 19.25
CA VAL A 506 2.94 -7.56 18.29
C VAL A 506 1.54 -7.04 18.63
N VAL A 507 1.23 -6.91 19.92
CA VAL A 507 -0.07 -6.43 20.41
C VAL A 507 -0.23 -4.90 20.25
N ARG A 508 0.85 -4.16 19.99
CA ARG A 508 0.79 -2.69 19.85
C ARG A 508 0.15 -2.28 18.53
N THR A 509 -0.86 -1.42 18.62
CA THR A 509 -1.51 -0.84 17.45
C THR A 509 -0.65 0.27 16.81
N TRP A 510 -1.03 0.68 15.60
CA TRP A 510 -0.44 1.87 14.96
C TRP A 510 -0.58 3.09 15.88
N ASP A 511 -1.76 3.27 16.48
CA ASP A 511 -2.11 4.38 17.38
C ASP A 511 -1.24 4.39 18.64
N ASP A 512 -0.98 3.23 19.27
CA ASP A 512 -0.07 3.11 20.41
C ASP A 512 1.35 3.58 20.06
N ARG A 513 1.81 3.22 18.86
CA ARG A 513 3.14 3.60 18.37
C ARG A 513 3.17 5.07 17.98
N PHE A 514 2.10 5.60 17.40
CA PHE A 514 1.96 7.01 17.06
C PHE A 514 1.97 7.88 18.31
N ARG A 515 1.20 7.52 19.34
CA ARG A 515 1.22 8.18 20.65
C ARG A 515 2.64 8.27 21.21
N ASP A 516 3.38 7.17 21.22
CA ASP A 516 4.75 7.15 21.74
C ASP A 516 5.72 8.01 20.91
N VAL A 517 5.61 7.99 19.57
CA VAL A 517 6.39 8.87 18.69
C VAL A 517 6.07 10.34 19.00
N MET A 518 4.81 10.69 19.18
CA MET A 518 4.39 12.06 19.49
C MET A 518 4.92 12.53 20.85
N ILE A 519 4.85 11.69 21.88
CA ILE A 519 5.43 11.97 23.21
C ILE A 519 6.95 12.14 23.09
N THR A 520 7.63 11.25 22.35
CA THR A 520 9.09 11.28 22.20
C THR A 520 9.57 12.53 21.45
N ARG A 521 8.86 12.95 20.39
CA ARG A 521 9.25 14.12 19.57
C ARG A 521 8.86 15.46 20.20
N PHE A 522 7.69 15.55 20.84
CA PHE A 522 7.12 16.83 21.29
C PHE A 522 7.03 16.98 22.81
N GLY A 523 7.49 16.00 23.58
CA GLY A 523 7.30 15.93 25.04
C GLY A 523 5.92 15.38 25.43
N GLU A 524 5.76 14.98 26.69
CA GLU A 524 4.57 14.26 27.14
C GLU A 524 3.28 15.08 27.01
N GLU A 525 3.24 16.30 27.55
CA GLU A 525 2.02 17.12 27.54
C GLU A 525 1.60 17.53 26.12
N ARG A 526 2.53 18.11 25.35
CA ARG A 526 2.26 18.58 23.97
C ARG A 526 2.04 17.41 23.02
N GLY A 527 2.81 16.33 23.15
CA GLY A 527 2.66 15.12 22.34
C GLY A 527 1.30 14.46 22.54
N LEU A 528 0.82 14.34 23.79
CA LEU A 528 -0.52 13.80 24.07
C LEU A 528 -1.63 14.70 23.56
N LYS A 529 -1.50 16.03 23.68
CA LYS A 529 -2.47 16.99 23.12
C LYS A 529 -2.57 16.87 21.59
N LEU A 530 -1.45 16.78 20.89
CA LEU A 530 -1.41 16.60 19.43
C LEU A 530 -2.00 15.25 19.01
N TYR A 531 -1.60 14.16 19.68
CA TYR A 531 -2.13 12.82 19.43
C TYR A 531 -3.66 12.78 19.53
N ARG A 532 -4.23 13.28 20.65
CA ARG A 532 -5.69 13.27 20.87
C ARG A 532 -6.47 14.08 19.82
N ARG A 533 -5.87 15.14 19.27
CA ARG A 533 -6.53 15.98 18.26
C ARG A 533 -6.43 15.43 16.84
N LYS A 534 -5.46 14.55 16.56
CA LYS A 534 -5.04 14.21 15.18
C LYS A 534 -4.96 12.72 14.89
N VAL A 535 -5.09 11.83 15.88
CA VAL A 535 -5.05 10.39 15.63
C VAL A 535 -6.17 9.96 14.67
N ASP A 536 -7.37 10.53 14.82
CA ASP A 536 -8.53 10.20 14.01
C ASP A 536 -8.51 10.86 12.62
N SER A 537 -7.60 11.82 12.39
CA SER A 537 -7.42 12.48 11.10
C SER A 537 -6.90 11.54 10.00
N PHE A 538 -6.18 10.49 10.39
CA PHE A 538 -5.54 9.57 9.44
C PHE A 538 -6.44 8.38 9.13
N PRO A 539 -6.83 8.15 7.86
CA PRO A 539 -7.68 7.02 7.48
C PRO A 539 -6.95 5.67 7.62
N ILE A 540 -7.71 4.57 7.65
CA ILE A 540 -7.14 3.22 7.80
C ILE A 540 -6.12 2.90 6.70
N SER A 541 -6.43 3.23 5.44
CA SER A 541 -5.50 3.01 4.30
C SER A 541 -4.16 3.70 4.51
N TYR A 542 -4.16 4.91 5.08
CA TYR A 542 -2.93 5.62 5.41
C TYR A 542 -2.14 4.91 6.52
N ARG A 543 -2.82 4.41 7.57
CA ARG A 543 -2.18 3.72 8.71
C ARG A 543 -1.59 2.37 8.32
N GLU A 544 -2.08 1.75 7.25
CA GLU A 544 -1.53 0.51 6.67
C GLU A 544 -0.24 0.77 5.90
N ASP A 545 -0.19 1.85 5.12
CA ASP A 545 0.97 2.18 4.28
C ASP A 545 2.08 2.94 5.02
N ILE A 546 1.71 3.82 5.95
CA ILE A 546 2.63 4.83 6.52
C ILE A 546 2.95 4.52 7.97
N SER A 547 4.25 4.49 8.29
CA SER A 547 4.68 4.28 9.67
C SER A 547 4.29 5.46 10.59
N PRO A 548 4.02 5.23 11.88
CA PRO A 548 3.73 6.29 12.84
C PRO A 548 4.81 7.38 12.93
N ARG A 549 6.07 6.99 12.67
CA ARG A 549 7.18 7.96 12.62
C ARG A 549 7.09 8.86 11.40
N ALA A 550 6.80 8.32 10.21
CA ALA A 550 6.60 9.10 9.00
C ALA A 550 5.37 10.03 9.15
N ALA A 551 4.28 9.52 9.72
CA ALA A 551 3.07 10.31 9.97
C ALA A 551 3.29 11.53 10.87
N SER A 552 4.23 11.45 11.82
CA SER A 552 4.58 12.61 12.64
C SER A 552 5.27 13.75 11.85
N TYR A 553 5.96 13.45 10.73
CA TYR A 553 6.49 14.46 9.82
C TYR A 553 5.42 14.95 8.85
N ASP A 554 4.56 14.06 8.35
CA ASP A 554 3.45 14.45 7.48
C ASP A 554 2.51 15.42 8.22
N LEU A 555 2.30 15.24 9.53
CA LEU A 555 1.56 16.19 10.36
C LEU A 555 2.21 17.58 10.41
N GLU A 556 3.55 17.67 10.40
CA GLU A 556 4.27 18.95 10.34
C GLU A 556 4.01 19.64 8.98
N SER A 557 4.11 18.90 7.87
CA SER A 557 3.80 19.40 6.51
C SER A 557 2.35 19.87 6.38
N ILE A 558 1.41 19.11 6.94
CA ILE A 558 -0.01 19.44 7.00
C ILE A 558 -0.26 20.72 7.80
N THR A 559 0.46 20.91 8.89
CA THR A 559 0.33 22.10 9.75
C THR A 559 0.98 23.35 9.12
N ALA A 560 1.98 23.15 8.26
CA ALA A 560 2.66 24.22 7.51
C ALA A 560 1.94 24.65 6.22
N LEU A 561 0.82 24.03 5.87
CA LEU A 561 -0.02 24.48 4.76
C LEU A 561 -0.77 25.76 5.12
N ASP A 562 -0.59 26.81 4.33
CA ASP A 562 -1.39 28.04 4.44
C ASP A 562 -2.89 27.78 4.15
N ASP A 563 -3.75 28.73 4.51
CA ASP A 563 -5.21 28.64 4.30
C ASP A 563 -5.65 28.84 2.83
N ASP A 564 -4.72 29.06 1.90
CA ASP A 564 -4.98 29.19 0.47
C ASP A 564 -5.30 27.82 -0.17
N GLU A 565 -6.35 27.75 -1.00
CA GLU A 565 -6.71 26.55 -1.78
C GLU A 565 -5.63 26.16 -2.81
N LYS A 566 -4.73 27.09 -3.15
CA LYS A 566 -3.57 26.87 -4.02
C LYS A 566 -2.30 26.52 -3.25
N ALA A 567 -2.36 26.45 -1.92
CA ALA A 567 -1.22 26.03 -1.10
C ALA A 567 -0.78 24.61 -1.49
N LEU A 568 0.53 24.45 -1.63
CA LEU A 568 1.16 23.19 -1.98
C LEU A 568 2.37 23.00 -1.07
N GLN A 569 2.38 21.90 -0.33
CA GLN A 569 3.55 21.47 0.44
C GLN A 569 4.11 20.18 -0.16
N LEU A 570 5.43 20.10 -0.19
CA LEU A 570 6.17 19.01 -0.81
C LEU A 570 7.06 18.33 0.23
N SER A 571 7.24 17.02 0.12
CA SER A 571 8.25 16.29 0.90
C SER A 571 8.90 15.21 0.05
N LEU A 572 10.15 15.43 -0.33
CA LEU A 572 10.96 14.46 -1.07
C LEU A 572 11.83 13.67 -0.09
N TYR A 573 11.75 12.34 -0.12
CA TYR A 573 12.47 11.46 0.78
C TYR A 573 12.84 10.12 0.12
N ARG A 574 13.59 9.29 0.86
CA ARG A 574 13.88 7.90 0.48
C ARG A 574 13.49 6.98 1.64
N PRO A 575 12.64 5.97 1.44
CA PRO A 575 12.33 5.01 2.49
C PRO A 575 13.54 4.19 2.93
N LYS A 576 13.47 3.62 4.13
CA LYS A 576 14.52 2.71 4.61
C LYS A 576 14.45 1.41 3.82
N ASN A 577 15.62 0.91 3.38
CA ASN A 577 15.79 -0.29 2.57
C ASN A 577 15.31 -0.16 1.10
N SER A 578 15.10 1.06 0.61
CA SER A 578 14.86 1.28 -0.83
C SER A 578 16.18 1.36 -1.61
N PRO A 579 16.18 1.01 -2.90
CA PRO A 579 17.33 1.19 -3.80
C PRO A 579 17.85 2.63 -3.85
N ASP A 580 19.12 2.81 -4.21
CA ASP A 580 19.79 4.12 -4.26
C ASP A 580 19.18 5.09 -5.30
N ASN A 581 18.53 4.56 -6.33
CA ASN A 581 17.82 5.32 -7.35
C ASN A 581 16.34 5.57 -7.01
N SER A 582 15.84 5.04 -5.89
CA SER A 582 14.45 5.25 -5.46
C SER A 582 14.28 6.57 -4.71
N LEU A 583 13.22 7.29 -5.04
CA LEU A 583 12.76 8.53 -4.42
C LEU A 583 11.25 8.49 -4.23
N GLU A 584 10.77 9.06 -3.13
CA GLU A 584 9.34 9.25 -2.89
C GLU A 584 9.03 10.73 -2.68
N LEU A 585 7.95 11.20 -3.30
CA LEU A 585 7.48 12.58 -3.21
C LEU A 585 6.06 12.62 -2.68
N LYS A 586 5.88 13.23 -1.51
CA LYS A 586 4.56 13.58 -1.00
C LYS A 586 4.18 14.98 -1.42
N LEU A 587 2.98 15.11 -1.95
CA LEU A 587 2.29 16.35 -2.27
C LEU A 587 1.12 16.51 -1.31
N PHE A 588 1.05 17.62 -0.59
CA PHE A 588 -0.07 17.95 0.29
C PHE A 588 -0.81 19.17 -0.25
N ARG A 589 -2.13 19.03 -0.45
CA ARG A 589 -2.98 20.10 -1.00
C ARG A 589 -4.38 20.12 -0.36
N PRO A 590 -4.94 21.30 -0.05
CA PRO A 590 -6.32 21.41 0.42
C PRO A 590 -7.36 21.05 -0.66
N LYS A 591 -8.47 20.41 -0.24
CA LYS A 591 -9.72 20.17 -1.01
C LYS A 591 -9.64 19.24 -2.23
N VAL A 592 -8.64 19.39 -3.11
CA VAL A 592 -8.60 18.72 -4.41
C VAL A 592 -7.24 18.05 -4.65
N ALA A 593 -7.26 16.77 -5.04
CA ALA A 593 -6.09 16.03 -5.49
C ALA A 593 -5.56 16.60 -6.82
N ILE A 594 -4.25 16.54 -7.04
CA ILE A 594 -3.61 16.91 -8.30
C ILE A 594 -3.87 15.79 -9.32
N PRO A 595 -4.44 16.08 -10.50
CA PRO A 595 -4.57 15.08 -11.56
C PRO A 595 -3.21 14.54 -11.97
N LEU A 596 -3.11 13.22 -12.17
CA LEU A 596 -1.89 12.57 -12.65
C LEU A 596 -1.38 13.19 -13.95
N SER A 597 -2.28 13.54 -14.88
CA SER A 597 -1.94 14.20 -16.15
C SER A 597 -1.18 15.51 -15.98
N ASP A 598 -1.31 16.17 -14.83
CA ASP A 598 -0.72 17.47 -14.56
C ASP A 598 0.63 17.31 -13.85
N ALA A 599 0.75 16.33 -12.94
CA ALA A 599 1.97 16.05 -12.18
C ALA A 599 3.00 15.23 -12.97
N LEU A 600 2.56 14.21 -13.71
CA LEU A 600 3.47 13.28 -14.40
C LEU A 600 4.43 13.98 -15.36
N PRO A 601 3.99 14.90 -16.25
CA PRO A 601 4.91 15.57 -17.16
C PRO A 601 6.00 16.37 -16.44
N MET A 602 5.69 16.96 -15.27
CA MET A 602 6.67 17.71 -14.48
C MET A 602 7.74 16.80 -13.88
N LEU A 603 7.33 15.64 -13.36
CA LEU A 603 8.23 14.65 -12.77
C LEU A 603 9.12 14.02 -13.84
N GLU A 604 8.53 13.65 -14.99
CA GLU A 604 9.26 13.06 -16.12
C GLU A 604 10.29 14.03 -16.70
N ASN A 605 9.93 15.30 -16.90
CA ASN A 605 10.86 16.34 -17.36
C ASN A 605 11.97 16.67 -16.34
N MET A 606 11.82 16.26 -15.08
CA MET A 606 12.87 16.30 -14.06
C MET A 606 13.75 15.03 -14.03
N GLY A 607 13.48 14.03 -14.88
CA GLY A 607 14.23 12.78 -14.97
C GLY A 607 13.71 11.66 -14.05
N LEU A 608 12.51 11.82 -13.50
CA LEU A 608 11.88 10.84 -12.62
C LEU A 608 10.88 9.98 -13.39
N ARG A 609 10.98 8.66 -13.19
CA ARG A 609 9.98 7.71 -13.65
C ARG A 609 9.04 7.38 -12.51
N VAL A 610 7.75 7.68 -12.66
CA VAL A 610 6.74 7.36 -11.65
C VAL A 610 6.36 5.88 -11.77
N ILE A 611 6.45 5.14 -10.67
CA ILE A 611 6.11 3.72 -10.61
C ILE A 611 4.64 3.54 -10.23
N HIS A 612 4.19 4.22 -9.17
CA HIS A 612 2.79 4.28 -8.77
C HIS A 612 2.53 5.48 -7.83
N GLU A 613 1.26 5.78 -7.62
CA GLU A 613 0.77 6.82 -6.73
C GLU A 613 -0.09 6.21 -5.62
N LYS A 614 0.04 6.73 -4.40
CA LYS A 614 -0.83 6.42 -3.25
C LYS A 614 -1.53 7.69 -2.76
N PRO A 615 -2.80 7.92 -3.14
CA PRO A 615 -3.57 9.05 -2.65
C PRO A 615 -4.29 8.72 -1.34
N HIS A 616 -4.21 9.63 -0.37
CA HIS A 616 -4.92 9.53 0.90
C HIS A 616 -5.61 10.86 1.21
N LEU A 617 -6.90 10.78 1.59
CA LEU A 617 -7.67 11.91 2.10
C LEU A 617 -7.52 11.97 3.62
N ILE A 618 -6.91 13.04 4.12
CA ILE A 618 -6.65 13.25 5.55
C ILE A 618 -7.60 14.32 6.06
N ASP A 619 -8.41 13.98 7.07
CA ASP A 619 -9.33 14.92 7.72
C ASP A 619 -8.58 15.74 8.76
N ALA A 620 -8.18 16.97 8.43
CA ALA A 620 -7.47 17.83 9.37
C ALA A 620 -8.40 18.55 10.37
N GLY A 621 -9.68 18.18 10.44
CA GLY A 621 -10.72 18.68 11.34
C GLY A 621 -11.49 19.86 10.76
N ASN A 622 -10.78 20.88 10.27
CA ASN A 622 -11.39 22.08 9.68
C ASN A 622 -11.41 22.07 8.15
N ARG A 623 -10.64 21.16 7.53
CA ARG A 623 -10.50 21.03 6.08
C ARG A 623 -9.92 19.66 5.73
N ASP A 624 -10.35 19.14 4.58
CA ASP A 624 -9.78 17.95 4.00
C ASP A 624 -8.48 18.27 3.25
N ILE A 625 -7.45 17.47 3.49
CA ILE A 625 -6.16 17.59 2.83
C ILE A 625 -5.89 16.30 2.06
N TRP A 626 -5.71 16.44 0.76
CA TRP A 626 -5.19 15.37 -0.07
C TRP A 626 -3.68 15.28 0.12
N MET A 627 -3.22 14.09 0.50
CA MET A 627 -1.82 13.71 0.39
C MET A 627 -1.68 12.70 -0.73
N GLN A 628 -0.84 12.99 -1.72
CA GLN A 628 -0.49 12.06 -2.80
C GLN A 628 0.97 11.71 -2.67
N ASP A 629 1.26 10.43 -2.42
CA ASP A 629 2.63 9.91 -2.33
C ASP A 629 3.03 9.22 -3.64
N PHE A 630 4.03 9.77 -4.31
CA PHE A 630 4.54 9.28 -5.58
C PHE A 630 5.79 8.46 -5.35
N VAL A 631 5.75 7.17 -5.69
CA VAL A 631 6.93 6.31 -5.68
C VAL A 631 7.60 6.38 -7.04
N MET A 632 8.86 6.81 -7.04
CA MET A 632 9.59 7.16 -8.25
C MET A 632 10.98 6.55 -8.28
N GLU A 633 11.48 6.36 -9.51
CA GLU A 633 12.85 5.98 -9.78
C GLU A 633 13.53 7.08 -10.58
N PHE A 634 14.74 7.45 -10.15
CA PHE A 634 15.57 8.32 -10.96
C PHE A 634 16.13 7.51 -12.13
N SER A 635 15.87 7.99 -13.35
CA SER A 635 16.14 7.22 -14.57
C SER A 635 17.62 7.18 -14.95
N ASP A 636 18.45 8.04 -14.37
CA ASP A 636 19.89 8.07 -14.59
C ASP A 636 20.65 7.17 -13.61
N ALA A 637 21.76 6.58 -14.07
CA ALA A 637 22.60 5.63 -13.32
C ALA A 637 23.43 6.28 -12.18
N MET A 638 22.93 7.35 -11.56
CA MET A 638 23.62 8.12 -10.52
C MET A 638 22.91 7.97 -9.17
N THR A 639 23.69 7.74 -8.10
CA THR A 639 23.18 7.75 -6.73
C THR A 639 22.80 9.17 -6.30
N LEU A 640 21.52 9.40 -6.01
CA LEU A 640 21.04 10.67 -5.46
C LEU A 640 21.15 10.69 -3.93
N ASP A 641 21.50 11.84 -3.36
CA ASP A 641 21.36 12.12 -1.92
C ASP A 641 20.16 13.06 -1.73
N PRO A 642 18.99 12.55 -1.29
CA PRO A 642 17.76 13.34 -1.17
C PRO A 642 18.01 14.64 -0.38
N LYS A 643 18.79 14.58 0.71
CA LYS A 643 19.04 15.73 1.58
C LYS A 643 19.68 16.92 0.85
N LYS A 644 20.44 16.67 -0.22
CA LYS A 644 21.12 17.71 -1.00
C LYS A 644 20.27 18.26 -2.13
N VAL A 645 19.24 17.51 -2.58
CA VAL A 645 18.40 17.88 -3.73
C VAL A 645 17.01 18.33 -3.33
N THR A 646 16.49 17.92 -2.17
CA THR A 646 15.10 18.18 -1.73
C THR A 646 14.72 19.65 -1.87
N ALA A 647 15.49 20.58 -1.32
CA ALA A 647 15.14 22.01 -1.36
C ALA A 647 15.10 22.57 -2.80
N ILE A 648 16.08 22.20 -3.63
CA ILE A 648 16.21 22.71 -5.01
C ILE A 648 15.11 22.11 -5.90
N PHE A 649 14.83 20.82 -5.72
CA PHE A 649 13.75 20.12 -6.40
C PHE A 649 12.38 20.72 -6.03
N GLN A 650 12.10 20.92 -4.74
CA GLN A 650 10.84 21.48 -4.26
C GLN A 650 10.59 22.90 -4.77
N ASP A 651 11.63 23.73 -4.76
CA ASP A 651 11.59 25.08 -5.32
C ASP A 651 11.28 25.04 -6.83
N THR A 652 12.01 24.21 -7.58
CA THR A 652 11.82 24.10 -9.04
C THR A 652 10.42 23.57 -9.36
N PHE A 653 9.97 22.52 -8.69
CA PHE A 653 8.62 21.96 -8.87
C PHE A 653 7.56 23.02 -8.60
N SER A 654 7.71 23.78 -7.51
CA SER A 654 6.77 24.85 -7.16
C SER A 654 6.75 25.98 -8.20
N GLN A 655 7.89 26.37 -8.77
CA GLN A 655 7.96 27.40 -9.81
C GLN A 655 7.36 26.92 -11.13
N VAL A 656 7.63 25.68 -11.54
CA VAL A 656 7.00 25.08 -12.74
C VAL A 656 5.49 24.95 -12.54
N TRP A 657 5.05 24.49 -11.37
CA TRP A 657 3.63 24.36 -11.00
C TRP A 657 2.89 25.70 -11.06
N ARG A 658 3.55 26.80 -10.65
CA ARG A 658 2.99 28.17 -10.69
C ARG A 658 3.11 28.84 -12.08
N GLY A 659 3.71 28.16 -13.07
CA GLY A 659 3.96 28.73 -14.40
C GLY A 659 5.05 29.80 -14.44
N GLN A 660 5.89 29.88 -13.40
CA GLN A 660 7.04 30.78 -13.29
C GLN A 660 8.31 30.21 -13.95
N ALA A 661 8.28 28.95 -14.36
CA ALA A 661 9.30 28.27 -15.17
C ALA A 661 8.63 27.34 -16.19
N GLU A 662 9.31 27.05 -17.32
CA GLU A 662 8.81 26.11 -18.33
C GLU A 662 8.95 24.65 -17.84
N ASN A 663 7.98 23.81 -18.23
CA ASN A 663 7.99 22.37 -17.98
C ASN A 663 8.64 21.62 -19.17
N ASP A 664 9.97 21.54 -19.17
CA ASP A 664 10.77 20.87 -20.20
C ASP A 664 11.98 20.13 -19.59
N SER A 665 12.72 19.37 -20.41
CA SER A 665 13.74 18.46 -19.90
C SER A 665 14.99 19.16 -19.36
N PHE A 666 15.13 20.49 -19.51
CA PHE A 666 16.18 21.23 -18.79
C PHE A 666 16.04 21.11 -17.27
N ASN A 667 14.82 20.83 -16.77
CA ASN A 667 14.56 20.63 -15.35
C ASN A 667 15.27 19.38 -14.81
N ARG A 668 15.65 18.41 -15.65
CA ARG A 668 16.46 17.25 -15.25
C ARG A 668 17.84 17.62 -14.71
N LEU A 669 18.40 18.76 -15.15
CA LEU A 669 19.68 19.28 -14.63
C LEU A 669 19.61 19.65 -13.14
N VAL A 670 18.42 19.86 -12.58
CA VAL A 670 18.21 20.07 -11.13
C VAL A 670 18.66 18.85 -10.34
N LEU A 671 18.32 17.64 -10.79
CA LEU A 671 18.72 16.41 -10.11
C LEU A 671 20.12 15.96 -10.51
N LEU A 672 20.52 16.12 -11.78
CA LEU A 672 21.84 15.72 -12.28
C LEU A 672 22.98 16.54 -11.65
N GLU A 673 22.85 17.86 -11.61
CA GLU A 673 23.96 18.76 -11.23
C GLU A 673 23.60 19.76 -10.12
N ARG A 674 22.43 19.59 -9.48
CA ARG A 674 21.95 20.48 -8.41
C ARG A 674 21.84 21.93 -8.88
N LEU A 675 21.48 22.13 -10.15
CA LEU A 675 21.21 23.47 -10.67
C LEU A 675 19.90 24.00 -10.09
N THR A 676 19.89 25.28 -9.73
CA THR A 676 18.66 25.95 -9.29
C THR A 676 17.71 26.20 -10.46
N CYS A 677 16.43 26.42 -10.18
CA CYS A 677 15.44 26.78 -11.21
C CYS A 677 15.89 28.01 -12.03
N ARG A 678 16.53 28.99 -11.38
CA ARG A 678 17.08 30.17 -12.04
C ARG A 678 18.26 29.84 -12.99
N GLN A 679 19.09 28.87 -12.63
CA GLN A 679 20.22 28.42 -13.45
C GLN A 679 19.76 27.57 -14.65
N THR A 680 18.76 26.70 -14.49
CA THR A 680 18.18 25.99 -15.64
C THR A 680 17.46 26.95 -16.59
N THR A 681 16.82 28.00 -16.05
CA THR A 681 16.20 29.08 -16.83
C THR A 681 17.23 29.87 -17.66
N LEU A 682 18.45 30.08 -17.15
CA LEU A 682 19.54 30.68 -17.92
C LEU A 682 19.93 29.82 -19.13
N ILE A 683 20.14 28.51 -18.93
CA ILE A 683 20.46 27.58 -20.02
C ILE A 683 19.32 27.55 -21.05
N ARG A 684 18.07 27.46 -20.57
CA ARG A 684 16.88 27.50 -21.41
C ARG A 684 16.81 28.78 -22.25
N ALA A 685 17.07 29.94 -21.66
CA ALA A 685 17.06 31.21 -22.38
C ALA A 685 18.10 31.26 -23.51
N ILE A 686 19.32 30.75 -23.25
CA ILE A 686 20.37 30.64 -24.29
C ILE A 686 19.95 29.66 -25.39
N CYS A 687 19.32 28.53 -25.05
CA CYS A 687 18.79 27.59 -26.04
C CYS A 687 17.76 28.27 -26.95
N LYS A 688 16.78 28.99 -26.38
CA LYS A 688 15.73 29.68 -27.15
C LYS A 688 16.30 30.74 -28.08
N PHE A 689 17.31 31.48 -27.61
CA PHE A 689 18.06 32.39 -28.47
C PHE A 689 18.74 31.66 -29.62
N LEU A 690 19.47 30.58 -29.36
CA LEU A 690 20.17 29.81 -30.38
C LEU A 690 19.23 29.23 -31.43
N LEU A 691 18.05 28.73 -31.04
CA LEU A 691 17.01 28.28 -31.98
C LEU A 691 16.60 29.39 -32.95
N GLN A 692 16.47 30.64 -32.48
CA GLN A 692 16.17 31.80 -33.31
C GLN A 692 17.30 32.19 -34.30
N THR A 693 18.49 31.61 -34.17
CA THR A 693 19.61 31.83 -35.10
C THR A 693 19.54 30.91 -36.33
N GLY A 694 18.69 29.87 -36.30
CA GLY A 694 18.56 28.89 -37.37
C GLY A 694 19.54 27.71 -37.25
N ILE A 695 19.95 27.34 -36.03
CA ILE A 695 20.72 26.11 -35.82
C ILE A 695 19.92 24.89 -36.30
N PRO A 696 20.57 23.84 -36.85
CA PRO A 696 19.88 22.68 -37.42
C PRO A 696 19.42 21.66 -36.37
N PHE A 697 19.24 22.08 -35.10
CA PHE A 697 18.94 21.20 -33.98
C PHE A 697 17.60 21.56 -33.35
N SER A 698 16.80 20.55 -33.01
CA SER A 698 15.55 20.74 -32.26
C SER A 698 15.83 21.04 -30.79
N GLN A 699 14.87 21.68 -30.10
CA GLN A 699 14.99 21.94 -28.67
C GLN A 699 15.21 20.64 -27.87
N GLY A 700 14.43 19.59 -28.15
CA GLY A 700 14.55 18.31 -27.46
C GLY A 700 15.93 17.66 -27.62
N TYR A 701 16.55 17.76 -28.80
CA TYR A 701 17.90 17.25 -29.01
C TYR A 701 18.97 18.04 -28.23
N VAL A 702 18.80 19.37 -28.13
CA VAL A 702 19.67 20.23 -27.32
C VAL A 702 19.53 19.91 -25.82
N GLU A 703 18.30 19.71 -25.34
CA GLU A 703 18.01 19.29 -23.97
C GLU A 703 18.68 17.96 -23.63
N GLU A 704 18.51 16.94 -24.48
CA GLU A 704 19.13 15.63 -24.30
C GLU A 704 20.66 15.73 -24.26
N THR A 705 21.25 16.51 -25.18
CA THR A 705 22.70 16.74 -25.25
C THR A 705 23.22 17.37 -23.96
N LEU A 706 22.56 18.41 -23.45
CA LEU A 706 22.97 19.08 -22.22
C LEU A 706 22.76 18.20 -20.97
N CYS A 707 21.73 17.36 -20.94
CA CYS A 707 21.54 16.38 -19.86
C CYS A 707 22.60 15.29 -19.90
N ARG A 708 22.94 14.77 -21.09
CA ARG A 708 24.00 13.76 -21.27
C ARG A 708 25.37 14.30 -20.86
N HIS A 709 25.63 15.58 -21.15
CA HIS A 709 26.84 16.29 -20.74
C HIS A 709 26.56 17.27 -19.60
N SER A 710 25.84 16.81 -18.55
CA SER A 710 25.38 17.66 -17.45
C SER A 710 26.49 18.45 -16.77
N ALA A 711 27.66 17.83 -16.58
CA ALA A 711 28.83 18.49 -16.02
C ALA A 711 29.25 19.73 -16.83
N ILE A 712 29.12 19.68 -18.17
CA ILE A 712 29.38 20.83 -19.05
C ILE A 712 28.30 21.89 -18.86
N ALA A 713 27.02 21.51 -18.79
CA ALA A 713 25.92 22.45 -18.50
C ALA A 713 26.15 23.21 -17.18
N ALA A 714 26.57 22.51 -16.12
CA ALA A 714 26.90 23.13 -14.84
C ALA A 714 28.10 24.07 -14.94
N GLN A 715 29.12 23.72 -15.73
CA GLN A 715 30.27 24.62 -15.96
C GLN A 715 29.92 25.83 -16.84
N LEU A 716 28.99 25.72 -17.78
CA LEU A 716 28.47 26.85 -18.56
C LEU A 716 27.80 27.87 -17.64
N VAL A 717 26.97 27.41 -16.68
CA VAL A 717 26.39 28.28 -15.64
C VAL A 717 27.48 28.97 -14.83
N LYS A 718 28.47 28.22 -14.32
CA LYS A 718 29.59 28.79 -13.56
C LYS A 718 30.40 29.81 -14.37
N ALA A 719 30.59 29.57 -15.67
CA ALA A 719 31.28 30.51 -16.55
C ALA A 719 30.49 31.80 -16.74
N PHE A 720 29.16 31.71 -16.87
CA PHE A 720 28.29 32.86 -16.96
C PHE A 720 28.25 33.66 -15.64
N GLU A 721 27.94 33.01 -14.52
CA GLU A 721 27.90 33.65 -13.20
C GLU A 721 29.27 34.24 -12.83
N GLY A 722 30.34 33.52 -13.14
CA GLY A 722 31.71 33.98 -12.98
C GLY A 722 32.05 35.27 -13.73
N ARG A 723 31.36 35.58 -14.84
CA ARG A 723 31.53 36.83 -15.60
C ARG A 723 30.65 37.97 -15.11
N PHE A 724 29.46 37.67 -14.59
CA PHE A 724 28.41 38.68 -14.40
C PHE A 724 28.00 38.90 -12.94
N ASP A 725 28.44 38.08 -11.98
CA ASP A 725 28.12 38.26 -10.56
C ASP A 725 28.64 39.62 -10.04
N PRO A 726 27.75 40.58 -9.69
CA PRO A 726 28.12 41.91 -9.25
C PRO A 726 28.69 41.92 -7.82
N ASN A 727 28.39 40.90 -7.01
CA ASN A 727 28.88 40.78 -5.64
C ASN A 727 30.31 40.22 -5.58
N CYS A 728 30.85 39.77 -6.71
CA CYS A 728 32.20 39.24 -6.82
C CYS A 728 33.19 40.34 -7.19
N GLU A 729 34.25 40.52 -6.39
CA GLU A 729 35.35 41.45 -6.68
C GLU A 729 36.02 41.18 -8.04
N ALA A 730 36.51 42.22 -8.71
CA ALA A 730 37.03 42.14 -10.08
C ALA A 730 38.13 41.08 -10.26
N ARG A 731 39.10 40.99 -9.34
CA ARG A 731 40.19 40.00 -9.40
C ARG A 731 39.67 38.57 -9.22
N THR A 732 38.73 38.36 -8.30
CA THR A 732 38.08 37.07 -8.07
C THR A 732 37.22 36.66 -9.25
N ARG A 733 36.51 37.62 -9.86
CA ARG A 733 35.72 37.44 -11.08
C ARG A 733 36.57 36.99 -12.26
N GLN A 734 37.70 37.66 -12.50
CA GLN A 734 38.66 37.29 -13.54
C GLN A 734 39.18 35.87 -13.34
N ARG A 735 39.57 35.51 -12.09
CA ARG A 735 40.02 34.15 -11.75
C ARG A 735 38.92 33.11 -11.95
N ARG A 736 37.69 33.36 -11.47
CA ARG A 736 36.54 32.45 -11.64
C ARG A 736 36.21 32.23 -13.13
N THR A 737 36.22 33.31 -13.91
CA THR A 737 35.99 33.26 -15.37
C THR A 737 37.06 32.41 -16.06
N LEU A 738 38.33 32.60 -15.72
CA LEU A 738 39.43 31.84 -16.31
C LEU A 738 39.36 30.35 -15.93
N ASN A 739 39.13 30.04 -14.65
CA ASN A 739 39.03 28.66 -14.18
C ASN A 739 37.85 27.93 -14.82
N ALA A 740 36.68 28.59 -14.94
CA ALA A 740 35.52 28.02 -15.60
C ALA A 740 35.77 27.79 -17.10
N ALA A 741 36.46 28.71 -17.77
CA ALA A 741 36.85 28.54 -19.17
C ALA A 741 37.81 27.34 -19.37
N GLN A 742 38.84 27.21 -18.54
CA GLN A 742 39.78 26.08 -18.60
C GLN A 742 39.10 24.73 -18.31
N ALA A 743 38.21 24.69 -17.32
CA ALA A 743 37.43 23.49 -17.03
C ALA A 743 36.49 23.11 -18.17
N LEU A 744 35.86 24.10 -18.82
CA LEU A 744 35.01 23.87 -19.99
C LEU A 744 35.82 23.35 -21.17
N ASP A 745 36.97 23.94 -21.48
CA ASP A 745 37.81 23.49 -22.59
C ASP A 745 38.20 22.00 -22.40
N HIS A 746 38.64 21.61 -21.19
CA HIS A 746 38.97 20.21 -20.88
C HIS A 746 37.76 19.26 -20.99
N LEU A 747 36.57 19.68 -20.56
CA LEU A 747 35.38 18.84 -20.67
C LEU A 747 34.91 18.71 -22.12
N LEU A 748 35.02 19.78 -22.92
CA LEU A 748 34.68 19.79 -24.34
C LEU A 748 35.59 18.88 -25.16
N ASP A 749 36.88 18.75 -24.78
CA ASP A 749 37.82 17.83 -25.44
C ASP A 749 37.40 16.35 -25.32
N ASN A 750 36.53 16.00 -24.36
CA ASN A 750 36.05 14.65 -24.12
C ASN A 750 34.61 14.42 -24.65
N VAL A 751 34.12 15.26 -25.56
CA VAL A 751 32.79 15.10 -26.16
C VAL A 751 32.87 14.20 -27.40
N ASP A 752 32.11 13.10 -27.38
CA ASP A 752 32.27 12.01 -28.36
C ASP A 752 31.65 12.29 -29.73
N THR A 753 30.71 13.24 -29.86
CA THR A 753 30.00 13.52 -31.12
C THR A 753 30.18 14.97 -31.57
N LEU A 754 30.33 15.17 -32.89
CA LEU A 754 30.49 16.49 -33.49
C LEU A 754 29.28 17.39 -33.26
N ASP A 755 28.07 16.83 -33.29
CA ASP A 755 26.85 17.60 -33.04
C ASP A 755 26.77 18.07 -31.58
N ALA A 756 27.13 17.22 -30.61
CA ALA A 756 27.19 17.61 -29.21
C ALA A 756 28.26 18.69 -28.98
N ASP A 757 29.46 18.54 -29.55
CA ASP A 757 30.51 19.56 -29.48
C ASP A 757 30.03 20.90 -30.05
N ARG A 758 29.39 20.87 -31.23
CA ARG A 758 28.83 22.07 -31.87
C ARG A 758 27.77 22.75 -31.01
N ILE A 759 26.84 22.00 -30.41
CA ILE A 759 25.81 22.54 -29.51
C ILE A 759 26.48 23.20 -28.31
N LEU A 760 27.34 22.48 -27.60
CA LEU A 760 27.96 22.96 -26.35
C LEU A 760 28.87 24.18 -26.59
N ARG A 761 29.62 24.20 -27.71
CA ARG A 761 30.41 25.37 -28.12
C ARG A 761 29.55 26.56 -28.53
N SER A 762 28.36 26.35 -29.10
CA SER A 762 27.43 27.43 -29.42
C SER A 762 26.95 28.14 -28.14
N PHE A 763 26.63 27.38 -27.08
CA PHE A 763 26.30 27.95 -25.76
C PHE A 763 27.44 28.79 -25.18
N LEU A 764 28.65 28.23 -25.19
CA LEU A 764 29.85 28.95 -24.71
C LEU A 764 30.09 30.23 -25.52
N THR A 765 29.87 30.19 -26.83
CA THR A 765 30.02 31.36 -27.70
C THR A 765 29.03 32.46 -27.36
N VAL A 766 27.75 32.11 -27.12
CA VAL A 766 26.73 33.09 -26.68
C VAL A 766 27.09 33.72 -25.33
N ILE A 767 27.56 32.91 -24.35
CA ILE A 767 28.01 33.41 -23.05
C ILE A 767 29.19 34.39 -23.21
N ARG A 768 30.18 34.04 -24.05
CA ARG A 768 31.34 34.91 -24.33
C ARG A 768 30.95 36.19 -25.07
N ALA A 769 29.93 36.14 -25.93
CA ALA A 769 29.42 37.28 -26.67
C ALA A 769 28.47 38.18 -25.87
N THR A 770 28.00 37.75 -24.69
CA THR A 770 27.19 38.58 -23.80
C THR A 770 28.02 39.74 -23.25
N LEU A 771 27.47 40.94 -23.35
CA LEU A 771 28.05 42.21 -22.88
C LEU A 771 27.46 42.65 -21.55
N ARG A 772 26.15 42.46 -21.36
CA ARG A 772 25.39 42.85 -20.16
C ARG A 772 24.21 41.89 -19.94
N THR A 773 23.79 41.74 -18.69
CA THR A 773 22.62 40.93 -18.33
C THR A 773 21.99 41.39 -17.02
N ASN A 774 20.65 41.33 -16.93
CA ASN A 774 19.91 41.63 -15.71
C ASN A 774 19.74 40.42 -14.78
N TYR A 775 20.41 39.29 -15.05
CA TYR A 775 20.24 38.02 -14.33
C TYR A 775 20.27 38.15 -12.79
N PHE A 776 21.12 39.03 -12.25
CA PHE A 776 21.32 39.28 -10.82
C PHE A 776 20.44 40.40 -10.24
N GLN A 777 19.62 41.05 -11.06
CA GLN A 777 18.68 42.06 -10.59
C GLN A 777 17.48 41.41 -9.90
N THR A 778 17.00 42.09 -8.86
CA THR A 778 15.86 41.69 -8.06
C THR A 778 14.70 42.65 -8.27
N ASP A 779 13.48 42.21 -7.98
CA ASP A 779 12.28 43.03 -7.95
C ASP A 779 12.15 43.79 -6.61
N ALA A 780 10.98 44.40 -6.39
CA ALA A 780 10.69 45.16 -5.17
C ALA A 780 10.62 44.30 -3.89
N ASN A 781 10.39 43.00 -4.01
CA ASN A 781 10.36 42.04 -2.89
C ASN A 781 11.73 41.41 -2.63
N ASN A 782 12.79 41.89 -3.31
CA ASN A 782 14.14 41.32 -3.29
C ASN A 782 14.22 39.90 -3.86
N GLU A 783 13.22 39.48 -4.64
CA GLU A 783 13.22 38.22 -5.39
C GLU A 783 13.84 38.41 -6.79
N PRO A 784 14.44 37.38 -7.41
CA PRO A 784 14.92 37.47 -8.79
C PRO A 784 13.80 37.89 -9.75
N LYS A 785 14.09 38.83 -10.67
CA LYS A 785 13.11 39.24 -11.69
C LYS A 785 12.63 38.05 -12.53
N GLY A 786 11.34 38.00 -12.85
CA GLY A 786 10.72 36.90 -13.63
C GLY A 786 11.18 36.75 -15.09
N TYR A 787 11.99 37.67 -15.61
CA TYR A 787 12.57 37.64 -16.94
C TYR A 787 14.09 37.83 -16.88
N ILE A 788 14.80 37.35 -17.91
CA ILE A 788 16.25 37.48 -18.09
C ILE A 788 16.51 38.17 -19.42
N SER A 789 17.42 39.13 -19.43
CA SER A 789 17.83 39.89 -20.60
C SER A 789 19.32 39.73 -20.85
N PHE A 790 19.69 39.61 -22.12
CA PHE A 790 21.07 39.51 -22.58
C PHE A 790 21.30 40.54 -23.67
N LYS A 791 22.30 41.39 -23.49
CA LYS A 791 22.82 42.25 -24.55
C LYS A 791 24.03 41.57 -25.17
N PHE A 792 23.99 41.29 -26.47
CA PHE A 792 25.06 40.59 -27.19
C PHE A 792 25.85 41.53 -28.09
N ASP A 793 27.14 41.21 -28.25
CA ASP A 793 27.91 41.59 -29.42
C ASP A 793 27.66 40.57 -30.54
N SER A 794 26.66 40.84 -31.39
CA SER A 794 26.24 39.92 -32.44
C SER A 794 27.36 39.62 -33.45
N THR A 795 28.40 40.45 -33.54
CA THR A 795 29.53 40.20 -34.45
C THR A 795 30.36 38.98 -34.05
N LYS A 796 30.35 38.63 -32.75
CA LYS A 796 31.08 37.51 -32.15
C LYS A 796 30.32 36.18 -32.17
N ILE A 797 29.08 36.16 -32.67
CA ILE A 797 28.24 34.96 -32.74
C ILE A 797 28.24 34.47 -34.21
N PRO A 798 29.01 33.41 -34.54
CA PRO A 798 29.16 32.93 -35.91
C PRO A 798 27.86 32.36 -36.50
N GLU A 799 26.97 31.82 -35.68
CA GLU A 799 25.68 31.24 -36.06
C GLU A 799 24.72 32.29 -36.65
N LEU A 800 24.94 33.59 -36.38
CA LEU A 800 24.04 34.63 -36.86
C LEU A 800 24.16 34.88 -38.38
N PRO A 801 23.03 34.93 -39.11
CA PRO A 801 23.02 35.26 -40.53
C PRO A 801 23.44 36.72 -40.77
N LYS A 802 23.95 37.01 -41.97
CA LYS A 802 24.30 38.37 -42.39
C LYS A 802 23.05 39.19 -42.78
N PRO A 803 23.05 40.53 -42.58
CA PRO A 803 24.03 41.30 -41.81
C PRO A 803 23.84 41.08 -40.31
N ARG A 804 24.94 41.05 -39.57
CA ARG A 804 24.92 40.93 -38.11
C ARG A 804 24.70 42.34 -37.51
N PRO A 805 23.67 42.56 -36.68
CA PRO A 805 23.50 43.83 -35.96
C PRO A 805 24.74 44.18 -35.13
N ARG A 806 24.91 45.44 -34.74
CA ARG A 806 26.00 45.80 -33.82
C ARG A 806 25.71 45.32 -32.41
N PHE A 807 24.45 45.46 -32.00
CA PHE A 807 23.93 45.00 -30.71
C PHE A 807 22.59 44.31 -30.90
N GLU A 808 22.39 43.28 -30.10
CA GLU A 808 21.13 42.56 -30.00
C GLU A 808 20.80 42.37 -28.53
N ILE A 809 19.57 42.76 -28.14
CA ILE A 809 19.06 42.49 -26.80
C ILE A 809 18.01 41.39 -26.93
N PHE A 810 18.23 40.27 -26.27
CA PHE A 810 17.26 39.19 -26.15
C PHE A 810 16.67 39.19 -24.74
N VAL A 811 15.34 39.17 -24.64
CA VAL A 811 14.60 39.10 -23.38
C VAL A 811 13.80 37.80 -23.38
N TYR A 812 13.94 37.05 -22.29
CA TYR A 812 13.31 35.75 -22.11
C TYR A 812 12.57 35.70 -20.78
N ALA A 813 11.33 35.24 -20.83
CA ALA A 813 10.54 34.78 -19.69
C ALA A 813 9.74 33.53 -20.11
N PRO A 814 9.16 32.78 -19.17
CA PRO A 814 8.22 31.69 -19.51
C PRO A 814 7.03 32.16 -20.35
N TRP A 815 6.64 33.43 -20.23
CA TRP A 815 5.50 34.02 -20.93
C TRP A 815 5.84 34.91 -22.15
N VAL A 816 7.10 35.29 -22.36
CA VAL A 816 7.51 36.16 -23.47
C VAL A 816 8.92 35.86 -23.97
N GLU A 817 9.11 35.93 -25.28
CA GLU A 817 10.44 36.01 -25.91
C GLU A 817 10.49 37.24 -26.81
N GLY A 818 11.56 38.04 -26.72
CA GLY A 818 11.69 39.27 -27.49
C GLY A 818 13.12 39.55 -27.90
N VAL A 819 13.29 40.10 -29.11
CA VAL A 819 14.57 40.58 -29.63
C VAL A 819 14.48 42.06 -29.97
N HIS A 820 15.57 42.79 -29.75
CA HIS A 820 15.76 44.14 -30.27
C HIS A 820 17.13 44.26 -30.95
N LEU A 821 17.11 44.47 -32.26
CA LEU A 821 18.28 44.48 -33.14
C LEU A 821 18.64 45.93 -33.49
N ARG A 822 19.89 46.33 -33.27
CA ARG A 822 20.39 47.68 -33.60
C ARG A 822 21.58 47.61 -34.56
N GLY A 823 21.50 48.38 -35.66
CA GLY A 823 22.59 48.52 -36.61
C GLY A 823 23.80 49.34 -36.09
N GLY A 824 23.63 50.10 -35.01
CA GLY A 824 24.69 50.95 -34.44
C GLY A 824 24.33 51.48 -33.04
N LYS A 825 25.18 52.33 -32.46
CA LYS A 825 24.99 52.93 -31.12
C LYS A 825 23.73 53.83 -31.05
N VAL A 826 23.47 54.57 -32.13
CA VAL A 826 22.31 55.48 -32.25
C VAL A 826 21.40 54.95 -33.35
N ALA A 827 20.36 54.21 -32.95
CA ALA A 827 19.46 53.50 -33.85
C ALA A 827 17.99 53.65 -33.41
N ARG A 828 17.05 53.61 -34.37
CA ARG A 828 15.59 53.73 -34.10
C ARG A 828 14.79 52.70 -34.88
N GLY A 829 13.75 52.16 -34.26
CA GLY A 829 12.76 51.33 -34.93
C GLY A 829 11.60 50.87 -34.05
N GLY A 830 10.57 50.33 -34.70
CA GLY A 830 9.36 49.86 -34.01
C GLY A 830 9.49 48.48 -33.38
N LEU A 831 8.61 48.19 -32.41
CA LEU A 831 8.47 46.89 -31.75
C LEU A 831 7.24 46.15 -32.27
N ARG A 832 7.43 45.02 -32.95
CA ARG A 832 6.33 44.21 -33.51
C ARG A 832 5.90 43.12 -32.52
N TRP A 833 4.60 42.96 -32.33
CA TRP A 833 4.06 41.70 -31.81
C TRP A 833 3.93 40.71 -32.98
N SER A 834 4.67 39.60 -32.91
CA SER A 834 4.70 38.57 -33.93
C SER A 834 3.91 37.33 -33.48
N ASP A 835 3.26 36.67 -34.44
CA ASP A 835 2.67 35.34 -34.31
C ASP A 835 3.64 34.22 -34.74
N ARG A 836 4.82 34.57 -35.29
CA ARG A 836 5.83 33.64 -35.81
C ARG A 836 6.78 33.12 -34.73
N ARG A 837 6.27 32.29 -33.81
CA ARG A 837 7.05 31.81 -32.65
C ARG A 837 8.40 31.16 -33.03
N GLU A 838 8.46 30.40 -34.12
CA GLU A 838 9.65 29.63 -34.50
C GLU A 838 10.76 30.50 -35.11
N ASP A 839 10.43 31.62 -35.76
CA ASP A 839 11.41 32.42 -36.50
C ASP A 839 11.18 33.94 -36.47
N PHE A 840 10.52 34.48 -35.44
CA PHE A 840 10.25 35.91 -35.30
C PHE A 840 11.52 36.77 -35.37
N ARG A 841 12.68 36.24 -34.94
CA ARG A 841 13.96 36.96 -35.09
C ARG A 841 14.32 37.20 -36.56
N THR A 842 14.05 36.23 -37.44
CA THR A 842 14.28 36.36 -38.89
C THR A 842 13.39 37.45 -39.48
N GLU A 843 12.12 37.50 -39.05
CA GLU A 843 11.19 38.57 -39.41
C GLU A 843 11.73 39.94 -38.94
N VAL A 844 12.11 40.07 -37.67
CA VAL A 844 12.63 41.32 -37.10
C VAL A 844 13.92 41.75 -37.80
N LEU A 845 14.80 40.81 -38.15
CA LEU A 845 16.02 41.09 -38.91
C LEU A 845 15.70 41.64 -40.31
N GLY A 846 14.73 41.06 -41.02
CA GLY A 846 14.28 41.58 -42.33
C GLY A 846 13.77 43.02 -42.22
N LEU A 847 12.98 43.31 -41.19
CA LEU A 847 12.45 44.65 -40.91
C LEU A 847 13.54 45.65 -40.51
N MET A 848 14.54 45.21 -39.72
CA MET A 848 15.70 46.04 -39.38
C MET A 848 16.53 46.39 -40.63
N LYS A 849 16.72 45.44 -41.57
CA LYS A 849 17.38 45.70 -42.86
C LYS A 849 16.66 46.79 -43.63
N ALA A 850 15.33 46.66 -43.79
CA ALA A 850 14.51 47.66 -44.47
C ALA A 850 14.60 49.03 -43.78
N GLN A 851 14.59 49.06 -42.44
CA GLN A 851 14.75 50.29 -41.67
C GLN A 851 16.14 50.92 -41.85
N THR A 852 17.19 50.11 -41.97
CA THR A 852 18.56 50.57 -42.18
C THR A 852 18.69 51.22 -43.55
N VAL A 853 18.12 50.60 -44.60
CA VAL A 853 18.07 51.19 -45.96
C VAL A 853 17.27 52.48 -45.95
N LYS A 854 16.11 52.51 -45.28
CA LYS A 854 15.29 53.72 -45.12
C LYS A 854 16.05 54.85 -44.42
N ASN A 855 16.88 54.52 -43.45
CA ASN A 855 17.63 55.50 -42.66
C ASN A 855 18.99 55.88 -43.26
N THR A 856 19.35 55.40 -44.47
CA THR A 856 20.69 55.65 -45.07
C THR A 856 21.03 57.14 -45.17
N LEU A 857 20.02 58.01 -45.31
CA LEU A 857 20.18 59.47 -45.45
C LEU A 857 19.94 60.25 -44.14
N ILE A 858 19.71 59.59 -43.01
CA ILE A 858 19.43 60.24 -41.71
C ILE A 858 20.25 59.60 -40.57
N VAL A 859 20.61 60.41 -39.58
CA VAL A 859 20.94 59.90 -38.23
C VAL A 859 19.62 59.88 -37.47
N PRO A 860 19.14 58.77 -36.89
CA PRO A 860 19.81 57.51 -36.50
C PRO A 860 19.76 56.37 -37.54
N THR A 861 20.64 55.36 -37.41
CA THR A 861 20.59 54.12 -38.23
C THR A 861 19.37 53.24 -37.90
N GLY A 862 19.20 52.12 -38.59
CA GLY A 862 18.06 51.22 -38.42
C GLY A 862 18.14 50.37 -37.15
N ALA A 863 17.03 50.32 -36.41
CA ALA A 863 16.75 49.28 -35.42
C ALA A 863 15.41 48.61 -35.70
N LYS A 864 15.16 47.47 -35.07
CA LYS A 864 13.84 46.86 -34.98
C LYS A 864 13.77 45.92 -33.80
N GLY A 865 12.64 45.86 -33.12
CA GLY A 865 12.37 44.79 -32.18
C GLY A 865 11.10 44.04 -32.51
N GLY A 866 10.96 42.88 -31.89
CA GLY A 866 9.72 42.13 -31.90
C GLY A 866 9.70 41.06 -30.82
N PHE A 867 8.50 40.66 -30.43
CA PHE A 867 8.27 39.70 -29.37
C PHE A 867 7.10 38.77 -29.68
N VAL A 868 7.12 37.60 -29.04
CA VAL A 868 6.12 36.55 -29.13
C VAL A 868 5.63 36.17 -27.73
N LEU A 869 4.38 35.72 -27.63
CA LEU A 869 3.78 35.28 -26.37
C LEU A 869 3.90 33.77 -26.18
N LYS A 870 4.04 33.36 -24.91
CA LYS A 870 4.12 31.96 -24.50
C LYS A 870 3.18 31.64 -23.33
N PRO A 871 2.49 30.48 -23.35
CA PRO A 871 2.10 29.77 -24.57
C PRO A 871 1.28 30.68 -25.49
N ALA A 872 0.93 30.21 -26.69
CA ALA A 872 0.10 30.99 -27.62
C ALA A 872 -1.15 31.54 -26.89
N PRO A 873 -1.54 32.80 -27.15
CA PRO A 873 -2.63 33.42 -26.44
C PRO A 873 -3.95 32.72 -26.78
N THR A 874 -4.66 32.27 -25.75
CA THR A 874 -6.01 31.70 -25.80
C THR A 874 -6.86 32.44 -24.77
N GLY A 875 -8.18 32.53 -25.01
CA GLY A 875 -9.12 33.25 -24.12
C GLY A 875 -9.90 34.34 -24.84
N THR A 876 -10.59 35.18 -24.08
CA THR A 876 -11.37 36.31 -24.64
C THR A 876 -10.44 37.40 -25.20
N PRO A 877 -10.92 38.26 -26.11
CA PRO A 877 -10.13 39.38 -26.61
C PRO A 877 -9.53 40.28 -25.50
N GLU A 878 -10.25 40.48 -24.39
CA GLU A 878 -9.72 41.24 -23.25
C GLU A 878 -8.57 40.51 -22.53
N GLU A 879 -8.68 39.19 -22.33
CA GLU A 879 -7.64 38.38 -21.70
C GLU A 879 -6.35 38.36 -22.54
N ILE A 880 -6.51 38.21 -23.86
CA ILE A 880 -5.40 38.26 -24.81
C ILE A 880 -4.74 39.64 -24.76
N SER A 881 -5.53 40.72 -24.84
CA SER A 881 -5.01 42.10 -24.77
C SER A 881 -4.20 42.36 -23.50
N LYS A 882 -4.72 41.94 -22.33
CA LYS A 882 -4.00 42.05 -21.05
C LYS A 882 -2.66 41.29 -21.06
N ARG A 883 -2.63 40.06 -21.59
CA ARG A 883 -1.40 39.26 -21.70
C ARG A 883 -0.38 39.91 -22.65
N VAL A 884 -0.83 40.43 -23.79
CA VAL A 884 0.02 41.15 -24.76
C VAL A 884 0.63 42.38 -24.09
N ILE A 885 -0.18 43.21 -23.42
CA ILE A 885 0.28 44.43 -22.74
C ILE A 885 1.29 44.09 -21.63
N SER A 886 0.99 43.11 -20.78
CA SER A 886 1.90 42.70 -19.69
C SER A 886 3.25 42.22 -20.23
N SER A 887 3.22 41.40 -21.29
CA SER A 887 4.44 40.86 -21.92
C SER A 887 5.24 41.94 -22.65
N TYR A 888 4.55 42.90 -23.28
CA TYR A 888 5.17 44.08 -23.89
C TYR A 888 5.89 44.94 -22.84
N GLN A 889 5.25 45.16 -21.68
CA GLN A 889 5.86 45.88 -20.57
C GLN A 889 7.11 45.15 -20.04
N ASP A 890 7.05 43.84 -19.81
CA ASP A 890 8.21 43.05 -19.37
C ASP A 890 9.34 43.05 -20.40
N PHE A 891 9.00 42.97 -21.69
CA PHE A 891 9.98 43.11 -22.76
C PHE A 891 10.69 44.46 -22.69
N LEU A 892 9.94 45.57 -22.56
CA LEU A 892 10.53 46.90 -22.40
C LEU A 892 11.36 47.06 -21.13
N ARG A 893 10.90 46.53 -19.99
CA ARG A 893 11.68 46.50 -18.74
C ARG A 893 13.01 45.79 -18.95
N GLY A 894 12.99 44.64 -19.63
CA GLY A 894 14.20 43.91 -19.99
C GLY A 894 15.16 44.69 -20.90
N LEU A 895 14.64 45.50 -21.82
CA LEU A 895 15.48 46.40 -22.64
C LEU A 895 16.13 47.49 -21.78
N LEU A 896 15.36 48.14 -20.90
CA LEU A 896 15.83 49.22 -20.03
C LEU A 896 16.82 48.73 -18.96
N ASP A 897 16.62 47.52 -18.44
CA ASP A 897 17.48 46.92 -17.40
C ASP A 897 18.94 46.74 -17.82
N VAL A 898 19.22 46.70 -19.12
CA VAL A 898 20.56 46.51 -19.69
C VAL A 898 21.06 47.71 -20.51
N THR A 899 20.30 48.81 -20.52
CA THR A 899 20.63 50.06 -21.22
C THR A 899 21.08 51.11 -20.21
N ASP A 900 22.13 51.89 -20.50
CA ASP A 900 22.51 52.99 -19.60
C ASP A 900 21.43 54.09 -19.62
N ASN A 901 21.30 54.85 -18.54
CA ASN A 901 20.54 56.08 -18.52
C ASN A 901 21.47 57.29 -18.74
N PHE A 902 20.93 58.49 -18.98
CA PHE A 902 21.71 59.72 -19.14
C PHE A 902 21.22 60.81 -18.19
N ILE A 903 21.89 60.94 -17.04
CA ILE A 903 21.48 61.85 -15.95
C ILE A 903 22.60 62.87 -15.74
N ASP A 904 22.25 64.16 -15.69
CA ASP A 904 23.19 65.27 -15.47
C ASP A 904 24.43 65.25 -16.38
N GLY A 905 24.22 64.91 -17.65
CA GLY A 905 25.27 64.87 -18.67
C GLY A 905 26.19 63.64 -18.61
N LYS A 906 25.86 62.63 -17.78
CA LYS A 906 26.66 61.40 -17.63
C LYS A 906 25.83 60.16 -17.87
N ALA A 907 26.45 59.16 -18.50
CA ALA A 907 25.88 57.83 -18.60
C ALA A 907 25.87 57.15 -17.22
N VAL A 908 24.72 56.62 -16.81
CA VAL A 908 24.53 55.92 -15.53
C VAL A 908 24.07 54.50 -15.80
N THR A 909 24.84 53.51 -15.36
CA THR A 909 24.52 52.10 -15.55
C THR A 909 23.46 51.63 -14.55
N PRO A 910 22.49 50.78 -14.96
CA PRO A 910 21.52 50.18 -14.06
C PRO A 910 22.19 49.39 -12.91
N PRO A 911 21.53 49.26 -11.75
CA PRO A 911 22.10 48.56 -10.60
C PRO A 911 22.37 47.09 -10.90
N LYS A 912 23.36 46.51 -10.21
CA LYS A 912 23.75 45.08 -10.32
C LYS A 912 24.11 44.62 -11.75
N ILE A 913 24.59 45.53 -12.62
CA ILE A 913 25.07 45.20 -13.97
C ILE A 913 26.60 45.26 -14.06
N ILE A 914 27.20 44.22 -14.62
CA ILE A 914 28.59 44.22 -15.08
C ILE A 914 28.61 44.47 -16.59
N ARG A 915 29.48 45.40 -17.04
CA ARG A 915 29.60 45.83 -18.43
C ARG A 915 30.89 45.33 -19.07
N TYR A 916 30.80 44.93 -20.34
CA TYR A 916 31.94 44.57 -21.19
C TYR A 916 31.97 45.38 -22.51
N ASP A 917 31.26 46.51 -22.54
CA ASP A 917 31.13 47.46 -23.64
C ASP A 917 31.16 48.92 -23.14
N ASP A 918 31.19 49.87 -24.08
CA ASP A 918 31.15 51.30 -23.80
C ASP A 918 29.77 51.75 -23.27
N ASP A 919 29.68 53.02 -22.87
CA ASP A 919 28.40 53.68 -22.55
C ASP A 919 27.40 53.58 -23.70
N ASP A 920 26.16 53.22 -23.36
CA ASP A 920 25.06 53.00 -24.30
C ASP A 920 23.74 53.56 -23.74
N PRO A 921 23.59 54.90 -23.68
CA PRO A 921 22.40 55.52 -23.10
C PRO A 921 21.23 55.71 -24.08
N TYR A 922 21.42 55.40 -25.37
CA TYR A 922 20.46 55.73 -26.42
C TYR A 922 19.60 54.51 -26.79
N MET A 923 18.33 54.54 -26.37
CA MET A 923 17.31 53.55 -26.72
C MET A 923 15.99 54.26 -27.06
N VAL A 924 15.52 54.06 -28.29
CA VAL A 924 14.24 54.62 -28.78
C VAL A 924 13.44 53.50 -29.43
N VAL A 925 12.17 53.41 -29.06
CA VAL A 925 11.22 52.46 -29.62
C VAL A 925 10.15 53.20 -30.44
N ALA A 926 9.37 52.47 -31.23
CA ALA A 926 8.24 53.02 -31.97
C ALA A 926 7.10 52.01 -32.09
N ALA A 927 5.91 52.49 -32.43
CA ALA A 927 4.79 51.65 -32.79
C ALA A 927 5.08 50.80 -34.04
N ASP A 928 4.58 49.56 -34.05
CA ASP A 928 4.52 48.68 -35.24
C ASP A 928 3.21 47.85 -35.24
N LYS A 929 3.11 46.86 -36.13
CA LYS A 929 2.00 45.92 -36.17
C LYS A 929 1.84 45.24 -34.80
N GLY A 930 0.60 45.26 -34.29
CA GLY A 930 0.24 44.66 -33.01
C GLY A 930 0.59 45.50 -31.77
N THR A 931 1.22 46.68 -31.95
CA THR A 931 1.60 47.60 -30.85
C THR A 931 1.25 49.05 -31.15
N ALA A 932 0.40 49.30 -32.16
CA ALA A 932 0.12 50.64 -32.69
C ALA A 932 -0.35 51.65 -31.63
N THR A 933 -1.07 51.20 -30.61
CA THR A 933 -1.61 52.03 -29.52
C THR A 933 -0.74 52.02 -28.25
N PHE A 934 0.43 51.36 -28.26
CA PHE A 934 1.20 51.09 -27.04
C PHE A 934 2.27 52.14 -26.73
N SER A 935 2.44 53.17 -27.55
CA SER A 935 3.49 54.17 -27.33
C SER A 935 3.34 54.90 -25.99
N ASP A 936 2.10 55.19 -25.56
CA ASP A 936 1.84 55.81 -24.25
C ASP A 936 2.24 54.88 -23.09
N ILE A 937 2.07 53.56 -23.24
CA ILE A 937 2.51 52.55 -22.27
C ILE A 937 4.04 52.54 -22.17
N ALA A 938 4.73 52.62 -23.31
CA ALA A 938 6.18 52.64 -23.36
C ALA A 938 6.78 53.91 -22.73
N ASN A 939 6.21 55.09 -23.03
CA ASN A 939 6.63 56.36 -22.46
C ASN A 939 6.37 56.41 -20.95
N ALA A 940 5.21 55.93 -20.48
CA ALA A 940 4.92 55.82 -19.06
C ALA A 940 5.93 54.92 -18.32
N LEU A 941 6.35 53.82 -18.95
CA LEU A 941 7.36 52.93 -18.38
C LEU A 941 8.76 53.57 -18.38
N ALA A 942 9.16 54.25 -19.46
CA ALA A 942 10.42 54.99 -19.49
C ALA A 942 10.49 56.04 -18.37
N LYS A 943 9.37 56.75 -18.14
CA LYS A 943 9.23 57.72 -17.05
C LYS A 943 9.35 57.07 -15.66
N SER A 944 8.79 55.89 -15.44
CA SER A 944 8.93 55.18 -14.16
C SER A 944 10.36 54.68 -13.89
N TYR A 945 11.13 54.46 -14.95
CA TYR A 945 12.58 54.18 -14.89
C TYR A 945 13.43 55.46 -14.75
N ASN A 946 12.81 56.64 -14.71
CA ASN A 946 13.48 57.94 -14.79
C ASN A 946 14.42 58.03 -16.02
N PHE A 947 14.06 57.38 -17.12
CA PHE A 947 14.87 57.31 -18.33
C PHE A 947 14.86 58.67 -19.04
N TRP A 948 16.03 59.17 -19.41
CA TRP A 948 16.25 60.57 -19.81
C TRP A 948 15.44 61.04 -21.02
N LEU A 949 15.03 60.13 -21.91
CA LEU A 949 14.19 60.48 -23.06
C LEU A 949 12.73 60.74 -22.67
N GLY A 950 12.25 60.26 -21.52
CA GLY A 950 10.89 60.47 -21.03
C GLY A 950 9.83 60.17 -22.10
N ASP A 951 9.02 61.19 -22.42
CA ASP A 951 7.94 61.10 -23.41
C ASP A 951 8.42 61.00 -24.87
N ALA A 952 9.73 61.13 -25.12
CA ALA A 952 10.36 60.90 -26.42
C ALA A 952 10.97 59.49 -26.57
N PHE A 953 10.80 58.61 -25.58
CA PHE A 953 11.31 57.23 -25.63
C PHE A 953 10.62 56.40 -26.74
N ALA A 954 9.31 56.53 -26.86
CA ALA A 954 8.50 55.91 -27.90
C ALA A 954 7.90 56.97 -28.83
N SER A 955 8.17 56.85 -30.13
CA SER A 955 7.59 57.76 -31.12
C SER A 955 6.15 57.34 -31.49
N GLY A 956 5.21 58.30 -31.43
CA GLY A 956 3.76 58.07 -31.54
C GLY A 956 3.10 58.10 -30.17
N GLY A 957 1.77 58.25 -30.10
CA GLY A 957 1.03 58.40 -28.84
C GLY A 957 0.22 59.69 -28.77
N SER A 958 -0.44 59.94 -27.64
CA SER A 958 -1.38 61.06 -27.46
C SER A 958 -0.74 62.46 -27.54
N VAL A 959 0.59 62.55 -27.40
CA VAL A 959 1.37 63.80 -27.41
C VAL A 959 2.18 63.99 -28.73
N GLY A 960 2.19 62.99 -29.62
CA GLY A 960 2.96 63.01 -30.88
C GLY A 960 2.13 63.42 -32.11
N TYR A 961 2.80 63.68 -33.24
CA TYR A 961 2.12 63.92 -34.52
C TYR A 961 1.43 62.65 -35.02
N ASP A 962 0.12 62.71 -35.31
CA ASP A 962 -0.60 61.62 -35.97
C ASP A 962 -0.16 61.52 -37.43
N HIS A 963 0.79 60.62 -37.69
CA HIS A 963 1.33 60.40 -39.01
C HIS A 963 0.28 59.95 -40.04
N LYS A 964 -0.80 59.30 -39.58
CA LYS A 964 -1.91 58.83 -40.41
C LYS A 964 -2.90 59.96 -40.69
N GLY A 965 -3.34 60.66 -39.64
CA GLY A 965 -4.23 61.81 -39.76
C GLY A 965 -3.62 62.96 -40.58
N MET A 966 -2.31 63.18 -40.48
CA MET A 966 -1.62 64.23 -41.25
C MET A 966 -1.16 63.79 -42.65
N GLY A 967 -1.25 62.49 -42.98
CA GLY A 967 -0.85 61.93 -44.28
C GLY A 967 0.64 62.12 -44.60
N ILE A 968 1.53 62.15 -43.59
CA ILE A 968 2.94 62.56 -43.77
C ILE A 968 3.67 61.63 -44.75
N THR A 969 3.45 60.31 -44.64
CA THR A 969 4.08 59.32 -45.53
C THR A 969 3.58 59.47 -46.96
N ALA A 970 2.27 59.62 -47.15
CA ALA A 970 1.67 59.80 -48.47
C ALA A 970 2.16 61.10 -49.14
N LYS A 971 2.19 62.21 -48.40
CA LYS A 971 2.73 63.49 -48.88
C LYS A 971 4.19 63.39 -49.29
N GLY A 972 5.03 62.79 -48.45
CA GLY A 972 6.44 62.58 -48.77
C GLY A 972 6.65 61.71 -50.01
N ALA A 973 5.89 60.62 -50.15
CA ALA A 973 5.91 59.78 -51.35
C ALA A 973 5.42 60.55 -52.58
N TRP A 974 4.41 61.40 -52.43
CA TRP A 974 3.85 62.20 -53.51
C TRP A 974 4.81 63.27 -54.03
N GLU A 975 5.66 63.85 -53.18
CA GLU A 975 6.75 64.71 -53.66
C GLU A 975 7.69 63.97 -54.61
N ALA A 976 7.99 62.70 -54.33
CA ALA A 976 8.78 61.86 -55.22
C ALA A 976 8.02 61.55 -56.53
N VAL A 977 6.70 61.30 -56.47
CA VAL A 977 5.84 61.11 -57.65
C VAL A 977 5.84 62.38 -58.52
N LYS A 978 5.61 63.55 -57.93
CA LYS A 978 5.64 64.84 -58.64
C LYS A 978 6.97 65.06 -59.34
N ARG A 979 8.08 64.81 -58.64
CA ARG A 979 9.42 64.92 -59.21
C ARG A 979 9.61 63.94 -60.39
N HIS A 980 9.25 62.68 -60.20
CA HIS A 980 9.43 61.65 -61.23
C HIS A 980 8.63 61.94 -62.50
N PHE A 981 7.35 62.33 -62.36
CA PHE A 981 6.51 62.69 -63.51
C PHE A 981 6.99 63.98 -64.17
N ARG A 982 7.49 64.95 -63.40
CA ARG A 982 8.10 66.18 -63.95
C ARG A 982 9.35 65.87 -64.78
N GLU A 983 10.17 64.91 -64.36
CA GLU A 983 11.32 64.42 -65.14
C GLU A 983 10.88 63.74 -66.45
N MET A 984 9.63 63.24 -66.51
CA MET A 984 8.98 62.70 -67.72
C MET A 984 8.17 63.74 -68.52
N GLY A 985 8.22 65.02 -68.13
CA GLY A 985 7.51 66.11 -68.81
C GLY A 985 6.01 66.20 -68.50
N LEU A 986 5.51 65.53 -67.46
CA LEU A 986 4.11 65.53 -67.03
C LEU A 986 3.94 66.26 -65.69
N ASP A 987 2.98 67.19 -65.61
CA ASP A 987 2.62 67.84 -64.35
C ASP A 987 1.35 67.22 -63.75
N THR A 988 1.56 66.34 -62.75
CA THR A 988 0.47 65.66 -62.01
C THR A 988 -0.48 66.61 -61.27
N GLN A 989 -0.16 67.90 -61.16
CA GLN A 989 -1.00 68.90 -60.50
C GLN A 989 -1.81 69.75 -61.47
N SER A 990 -1.64 69.58 -62.78
CA SER A 990 -2.41 70.33 -63.79
C SER A 990 -2.83 69.50 -65.01
N GLN A 991 -2.38 68.24 -65.13
CA GLN A 991 -2.65 67.37 -66.28
C GLN A 991 -3.23 66.02 -65.83
N PRO A 992 -4.26 65.48 -66.51
CA PRO A 992 -4.80 64.16 -66.20
C PRO A 992 -3.80 63.02 -66.42
N PHE A 993 -3.78 62.05 -65.51
CA PHE A 993 -2.94 60.84 -65.62
C PHE A 993 -3.61 59.62 -64.99
N SER A 994 -3.34 58.44 -65.55
CA SER A 994 -3.92 57.18 -65.07
C SER A 994 -3.14 56.57 -63.93
N VAL A 995 -3.86 56.02 -62.95
CA VAL A 995 -3.30 55.31 -61.80
C VAL A 995 -3.97 53.95 -61.67
N ALA A 996 -3.15 52.92 -61.46
CA ALA A 996 -3.57 51.62 -60.95
C ALA A 996 -2.71 51.30 -59.73
N GLY A 997 -3.29 50.83 -58.64
CA GLY A 997 -2.51 50.57 -57.43
C GLY A 997 -3.13 49.61 -56.43
N ILE A 998 -2.34 49.27 -55.41
CA ILE A 998 -2.71 48.31 -54.36
C ILE A 998 -3.09 49.10 -53.11
N GLY A 999 -4.37 49.06 -52.73
CA GLY A 999 -4.97 49.79 -51.63
C GLY A 999 -6.45 50.11 -51.85
N ASP A 1000 -7.02 50.86 -50.92
CA ASP A 1000 -8.37 51.43 -51.00
C ASP A 1000 -8.36 52.87 -50.43
N MET A 1001 -9.49 53.56 -50.55
CA MET A 1001 -9.63 54.91 -49.97
C MET A 1001 -9.65 54.91 -48.43
N GLY A 1002 -9.83 53.78 -47.74
CA GLY A 1002 -9.69 53.69 -46.28
C GLY A 1002 -8.23 53.54 -45.80
N GLY A 1003 -7.29 53.26 -46.72
CA GLY A 1003 -5.89 53.02 -46.45
C GLY A 1003 -5.10 54.31 -46.20
N ASP A 1004 -4.22 54.30 -45.20
CA ASP A 1004 -3.41 55.48 -44.81
C ASP A 1004 -2.59 56.05 -45.98
N VAL A 1005 -1.75 55.24 -46.64
CA VAL A 1005 -0.88 55.75 -47.71
C VAL A 1005 -1.64 55.94 -49.02
N PHE A 1006 -2.49 54.98 -49.39
CA PHE A 1006 -3.22 55.00 -50.65
C PHE A 1006 -4.29 56.09 -50.65
N GLY A 1007 -5.17 56.11 -49.66
CA GLY A 1007 -6.26 57.08 -49.54
C GLY A 1007 -5.76 58.52 -49.48
N ASN A 1008 -4.82 58.82 -48.57
CA ASN A 1008 -4.22 60.15 -48.50
C ASN A 1008 -3.55 60.52 -49.83
N GLY A 1009 -2.80 59.59 -50.45
CA GLY A 1009 -2.08 59.82 -51.69
C GLY A 1009 -2.99 60.10 -52.89
N MET A 1010 -4.11 59.38 -53.00
CA MET A 1010 -5.08 59.57 -54.06
C MET A 1010 -5.81 60.91 -53.98
N LEU A 1011 -5.81 61.58 -52.81
CA LEU A 1011 -6.37 62.93 -52.67
C LEU A 1011 -5.36 64.06 -52.95
N LEU A 1012 -4.09 63.76 -53.21
CA LEU A 1012 -3.07 64.78 -53.46
C LEU A 1012 -3.06 65.32 -54.90
N SER A 1013 -3.98 64.86 -55.76
CA SER A 1013 -4.23 65.48 -57.05
C SER A 1013 -5.69 65.26 -57.53
N PRO A 1014 -6.38 66.33 -57.96
CA PRO A 1014 -7.70 66.22 -58.59
C PRO A 1014 -7.63 65.70 -60.03
N PHE A 1015 -6.43 65.52 -60.59
CA PHE A 1015 -6.22 65.09 -61.98
C PHE A 1015 -5.99 63.58 -62.14
N ILE A 1016 -6.06 62.81 -61.05
CA ILE A 1016 -5.90 61.36 -61.09
C ILE A 1016 -7.11 60.69 -61.76
N ARG A 1017 -6.83 59.83 -62.73
CA ARG A 1017 -7.75 58.83 -63.29
C ARG A 1017 -7.47 57.49 -62.64
N LEU A 1018 -8.14 57.18 -61.52
CA LEU A 1018 -7.94 55.91 -60.82
C LEU A 1018 -8.67 54.79 -61.55
N GLN A 1019 -7.95 54.06 -62.41
CA GLN A 1019 -8.56 53.03 -63.26
C GLN A 1019 -8.73 51.69 -62.55
N ALA A 1020 -7.83 51.40 -61.61
CA ALA A 1020 -7.88 50.16 -60.83
C ALA A 1020 -7.33 50.37 -59.41
N ALA A 1021 -8.01 49.81 -58.42
CA ALA A 1021 -7.50 49.71 -57.05
C ALA A 1021 -7.89 48.36 -56.47
N PHE A 1022 -7.01 47.70 -55.72
CA PHE A 1022 -7.38 46.47 -55.02
C PHE A 1022 -6.69 46.33 -53.67
N ASN A 1023 -7.40 45.76 -52.71
CA ASN A 1023 -6.87 45.38 -51.40
C ASN A 1023 -7.25 43.92 -51.08
N HIS A 1024 -7.12 43.51 -49.82
CA HIS A 1024 -7.47 42.15 -49.38
C HIS A 1024 -8.99 41.87 -49.30
N MET A 1025 -9.84 42.88 -49.55
CA MET A 1025 -11.30 42.81 -49.40
C MET A 1025 -12.06 43.12 -50.71
N HIS A 1026 -11.52 44.01 -51.54
CA HIS A 1026 -12.22 44.68 -52.62
C HIS A 1026 -11.31 44.87 -53.84
N ILE A 1027 -11.92 44.79 -55.02
CA ILE A 1027 -11.32 45.15 -56.30
C ILE A 1027 -12.23 46.21 -56.93
N PHE A 1028 -11.66 47.37 -57.24
CA PHE A 1028 -12.29 48.48 -57.94
C PHE A 1028 -11.71 48.61 -59.34
N LEU A 1029 -12.57 48.72 -60.34
CA LEU A 1029 -12.20 48.93 -61.74
C LEU A 1029 -13.14 49.97 -62.34
N ASP A 1030 -12.55 51.05 -62.87
CA ASP A 1030 -13.23 52.05 -63.69
C ASP A 1030 -12.36 52.30 -64.93
N PRO A 1031 -12.74 51.79 -66.12
CA PRO A 1031 -11.90 51.92 -67.30
C PRO A 1031 -11.68 53.36 -67.77
N ASP A 1032 -12.62 54.28 -67.49
CA ASP A 1032 -12.59 55.67 -67.98
C ASP A 1032 -13.11 56.67 -66.93
N PRO A 1033 -12.38 56.84 -65.80
CA PRO A 1033 -12.83 57.67 -64.70
C PRO A 1033 -12.67 59.16 -65.03
N ASP A 1034 -13.71 59.95 -64.82
CA ASP A 1034 -13.63 61.41 -64.86
C ASP A 1034 -12.84 61.93 -63.65
N PRO A 1035 -11.74 62.69 -63.81
CA PRO A 1035 -10.90 63.11 -62.69
C PRO A 1035 -11.64 63.92 -61.62
N GLY A 1036 -12.54 64.82 -62.03
CA GLY A 1036 -13.28 65.69 -61.11
C GLY A 1036 -14.33 64.94 -60.29
N LYS A 1037 -15.20 64.16 -60.95
CA LYS A 1037 -16.22 63.34 -60.27
C LYS A 1037 -15.58 62.25 -59.41
N SER A 1038 -14.54 61.59 -59.92
CA SER A 1038 -13.83 60.56 -59.16
C SER A 1038 -13.02 61.14 -57.99
N TYR A 1039 -12.56 62.39 -58.04
CA TYR A 1039 -11.94 63.05 -56.88
C TYR A 1039 -12.95 63.23 -55.74
N SER A 1040 -14.13 63.80 -56.02
CA SER A 1040 -15.17 63.99 -55.00
C SER A 1040 -15.60 62.67 -54.37
N GLU A 1041 -15.74 61.61 -55.17
CA GLU A 1041 -16.12 60.29 -54.67
C GLU A 1041 -14.99 59.64 -53.86
N ARG A 1042 -13.73 59.79 -54.28
CA ARG A 1042 -12.56 59.35 -53.49
C ARG A 1042 -12.51 60.07 -52.15
N GLN A 1043 -12.76 61.38 -52.13
CA GLN A 1043 -12.82 62.16 -50.89
C GLN A 1043 -13.93 61.67 -49.96
N ARG A 1044 -15.14 61.44 -50.49
CA ARG A 1044 -16.29 60.89 -49.74
C ARG A 1044 -16.02 59.49 -49.16
N LEU A 1045 -15.21 58.68 -49.82
CA LEU A 1045 -14.83 57.34 -49.35
C LEU A 1045 -13.66 57.38 -48.35
N PHE A 1046 -12.92 58.48 -48.28
CA PHE A 1046 -11.80 58.68 -47.36
C PHE A 1046 -12.23 59.31 -46.03
N GLU A 1047 -13.17 60.26 -46.09
CA GLU A 1047 -13.85 60.90 -44.95
C GLU A 1047 -14.87 59.95 -44.30
#